data_AF-R7ZKQ3-F1
#
_entry.id   AF-R7ZKQ3-F1
#
_cell.length_a   1.000
_cell.length_b   1.000
_cell.length_c   1.000
_cell.angle_alpha   90.00
_cell.angle_beta   90.00
_cell.angle_gamma   90.00
#
_symmetry.space_group_name_H-M   'P 1'
#
loop_
_entity.id
_entity.type
_entity.pdbx_description
1 polymer ?
#
loop_
_entity_poly.entity_id
_entity_poly.type
_entity_poly.pdbx_seq_one_letter_code
_entity_poly.pdbx_strand_id
1 'polypeptide(L)'
;MGGNAGIRGYLIQTIICVLDSLETDNQWTSVTLEPLDESEKVDIRWKYKNDEIKLCQVKSSENIIRHSAAKKWCEELETHSPNANQYELIVIGNVDDKLSKTKDIGNVKVGEIKPLNVQILIDQASTKIDKYFESKNKPKISSQVRELIVKVLTLEFGTSSIIGKEISRNDFDAKLIEWITAVEKQLDTNPFASLAPPTENQNTPISHRIVKKILELIGWHQFGENHSVQKFNEKTEEEETHSINFLGDFESKLKEDSGDFIMISSLHSLKYPDSSKTDISKYLNDTDIVYLDLLDKRKIPIKRFESTDVYSLLFWLSTDNSEVSTDFIHYSKENYKRNLLNENITYFLIDNNKANFLISSITTAKNYRPDDPVKFAYPITEANQSPRRIGQRGTKLPAQFINSSIIPITKENHSSISFLLFCADPYSIETLKKLIWLTISLTSGFGNEYLIYFPDYDDKLNRNEALEVIRSFNQESLDEKVRILKYNNIDADALDSLSNTKVITSKNETYIEDNQPSLINSQHLNEAFVNILPYGDILKPFLKTDAITANDIKIFLAKKGIYTKNADIKKLIDLMSSLLFSPRELEDFKSYIDVKGKIVHSSPTFFNIKQDETLETVFKKVKINTDNLADGLDVKIINSDSLKLESNPAKDEFKLTLITETKDPTSSLLVNTKPGKAEVVIKKKDNQLVVVTENTISRTDKYIVNRLVKIIEEEFKRIDFIEEEKIKVMFRNFSSNTERVNFLLSFSNIDSSVLFHEADIQSIKFKFDENTEIPVLYQDKVDKDLVINFEGKGLHTLTELSEKNAKGSIFLEEMRILYKFNYLNIKNGLYKVTYNFSNALKNKPDFDGVFKSAPYLIKTNSVKSLSSIENLEKELGKEIEKLIQEKLKQFNIIK
;
A
#
# COMPACT_ATOMS: atom_id res chain seq x y z
N MET A 1 38.49 5.94 21.51
CA MET A 1 37.21 6.68 21.34
C MET A 1 36.17 5.71 20.77
N GLY A 2 34.87 5.92 21.00
CA GLY A 2 33.83 5.17 20.27
C GLY A 2 33.65 5.71 18.85
N GLY A 3 33.19 4.87 17.90
CA GLY A 3 33.10 5.24 16.48
C GLY A 3 32.32 6.55 16.21
N ASN A 4 31.17 6.73 16.88
CA ASN A 4 30.34 7.92 16.75
C ASN A 4 31.08 9.22 17.15
N ALA A 5 31.95 9.16 18.16
CA ALA A 5 32.71 10.32 18.61
C ALA A 5 33.80 10.71 17.60
N GLY A 6 34.42 9.73 16.94
CA GLY A 6 35.38 9.96 15.85
C GLY A 6 34.71 10.61 14.64
N ILE A 7 33.61 10.03 14.14
CA ILE A 7 32.84 10.57 13.00
C ILE A 7 32.38 12.01 13.27
N ARG A 8 31.90 12.29 14.50
CA ARG A 8 31.52 13.65 14.91
C ARG A 8 32.70 14.62 14.91
N GLY A 9 33.89 14.17 15.34
CA GLY A 9 35.13 14.96 15.25
C GLY A 9 35.43 15.38 13.81
N TYR A 10 35.48 14.41 12.90
CA TYR A 10 35.70 14.64 11.47
C TYR A 10 34.66 15.56 10.84
N LEU A 11 33.38 15.43 11.22
CA LEU A 11 32.34 16.34 10.71
C LEU A 11 32.56 17.78 11.20
N ILE A 12 32.88 17.97 12.48
CA ILE A 12 33.07 19.30 13.07
C ILE A 12 34.29 20.01 12.49
N GLN A 13 35.45 19.36 12.38
CA GLN A 13 36.63 19.97 11.76
C GLN A 13 36.38 20.36 10.29
N THR A 14 35.61 19.57 9.55
CA THR A 14 35.23 19.87 8.17
C THR A 14 34.35 21.12 8.10
N ILE A 15 33.34 21.23 8.97
CA ILE A 15 32.46 22.42 9.03
C ILE A 15 33.25 23.66 9.48
N ILE A 16 34.22 23.52 10.40
CA ILE A 16 35.11 24.61 10.81
C ILE A 16 36.00 25.07 9.64
N CYS A 17 36.57 24.14 8.88
CA CYS A 17 37.34 24.46 7.67
C CYS A 17 36.49 25.26 6.66
N VAL A 18 35.24 24.82 6.40
CA VAL A 18 34.29 25.54 5.53
C VAL A 18 33.93 26.92 6.08
N LEU A 19 33.66 27.05 7.39
CA LEU A 19 33.37 28.32 8.05
C LEU A 19 34.49 29.34 7.85
N ASP A 20 35.73 28.91 8.07
CA ASP A 20 36.91 29.76 7.99
C ASP A 20 37.29 30.05 6.53
N SER A 21 37.02 29.14 5.58
CA SER A 21 37.19 29.38 4.13
C SER A 21 36.32 30.53 3.63
N LEU A 22 35.14 30.71 4.23
CA LEU A 22 34.14 31.73 3.87
C LEU A 22 34.40 33.11 4.51
N GLU A 23 35.36 33.23 5.44
CA GLU A 23 35.67 34.51 6.09
C GLU A 23 36.29 35.52 5.11
N THR A 24 35.77 36.74 5.11
CA THR A 24 36.18 37.80 4.17
C THR A 24 37.55 38.39 4.50
N ASP A 25 37.94 38.36 5.77
CA ASP A 25 39.25 38.77 6.28
C ASP A 25 40.31 37.64 6.19
N ASN A 26 39.90 36.39 5.99
CA ASN A 26 40.81 35.26 5.78
C ASN A 26 41.34 35.24 4.33
N GLN A 27 42.48 35.90 4.11
CA GLN A 27 43.12 36.09 2.80
C GLN A 27 43.98 34.89 2.34
N TRP A 28 43.47 33.67 2.53
CA TRP A 28 44.14 32.42 2.20
C TRP A 28 44.28 32.20 0.68
N THR A 29 45.34 31.50 0.27
CA THR A 29 45.65 31.14 -1.12
C THR A 29 45.32 29.67 -1.43
N SER A 30 45.59 28.77 -0.48
CA SER A 30 45.10 27.39 -0.50
C SER A 30 44.85 26.84 0.91
N VAL A 31 44.07 25.76 0.99
CA VAL A 31 43.74 25.04 2.22
C VAL A 31 43.81 23.53 2.01
N THR A 32 44.28 22.80 3.01
CA THR A 32 44.26 21.33 3.06
C THR A 32 43.63 20.89 4.38
N LEU A 33 42.61 20.03 4.30
CA LEU A 33 42.02 19.32 5.44
C LEU A 33 42.69 17.94 5.53
N GLU A 34 43.16 17.53 6.70
CA GLU A 34 43.98 16.31 6.91
C GLU A 34 45.20 16.21 5.96
N PRO A 35 46.22 17.09 6.09
CA PRO A 35 47.43 17.04 5.27
C PRO A 35 48.26 15.76 5.50
N LEU A 36 48.57 15.03 4.42
CA LEU A 36 49.28 13.73 4.47
C LEU A 36 50.75 13.80 4.96
N ASP A 37 51.44 14.92 4.71
CA ASP A 37 52.88 15.08 4.99
C ASP A 37 53.18 15.78 6.33
N GLU A 38 52.15 16.15 7.10
CA GLU A 38 52.29 16.77 8.41
C GLU A 38 51.90 15.77 9.51
N SER A 39 52.22 16.07 10.78
CA SER A 39 51.95 15.12 11.86
C SER A 39 50.45 14.84 12.04
N GLU A 40 50.08 13.69 12.63
CA GLU A 40 48.70 13.32 13.03
C GLU A 40 48.02 14.28 14.04
N LYS A 41 48.50 15.51 14.19
CA LYS A 41 48.05 16.53 15.12
C LYS A 41 47.62 17.82 14.39
N VAL A 42 47.81 17.91 13.08
CA VAL A 42 47.29 19.00 12.25
C VAL A 42 45.99 18.55 11.60
N ASP A 43 44.90 19.24 11.90
CA ASP A 43 43.59 18.92 11.33
C ASP A 43 43.32 19.78 10.07
N ILE A 44 43.77 21.05 10.05
CA ILE A 44 43.65 21.97 8.90
C ILE A 44 44.95 22.76 8.68
N ARG A 45 45.41 22.84 7.44
CA ARG A 45 46.55 23.66 6.99
C ARG A 45 46.10 24.77 6.05
N TRP A 46 46.48 26.00 6.34
CA TRP A 46 46.26 27.17 5.47
C TRP A 46 47.58 27.69 4.92
N LYS A 47 47.60 28.07 3.64
CA LYS A 47 48.66 28.89 3.05
C LYS A 47 48.13 30.29 2.74
N TYR A 48 49.01 31.27 2.87
CA TYR A 48 48.73 32.68 2.58
C TYR A 48 49.65 33.20 1.47
N LYS A 49 49.64 34.51 1.23
CA LYS A 49 50.63 35.17 0.36
C LYS A 49 51.99 35.19 1.06
N ASN A 50 53.08 35.19 0.29
CA ASN A 50 54.47 35.10 0.78
C ASN A 50 54.83 33.76 1.46
N ASP A 51 54.16 32.66 1.10
CA ASP A 51 54.39 31.30 1.63
C ASP A 51 54.22 31.16 3.16
N GLU A 52 53.50 32.07 3.81
CA GLU A 52 53.13 31.94 5.22
C GLU A 52 52.14 30.78 5.43
N ILE A 53 52.43 29.93 6.42
CA ILE A 53 51.63 28.74 6.77
C ILE A 53 51.02 28.90 8.16
N LYS A 54 49.70 28.68 8.28
CA LYS A 54 48.99 28.53 9.56
C LYS A 54 48.49 27.10 9.73
N LEU A 55 48.82 26.47 10.85
CA LEU A 55 48.34 25.13 11.20
C LEU A 55 47.29 25.23 12.29
N CYS A 56 46.14 24.58 12.06
CA CYS A 56 45.03 24.57 12.99
C CYS A 56 44.75 23.16 13.49
N GLN A 57 44.43 23.05 14.78
CA GLN A 57 43.92 21.84 15.39
C GLN A 57 42.53 22.11 15.96
N VAL A 58 41.56 21.26 15.66
CA VAL A 58 40.17 21.33 16.11
C VAL A 58 39.93 20.24 17.16
N LYS A 59 39.40 20.62 18.32
CA LYS A 59 39.08 19.67 19.40
C LYS A 59 37.66 19.88 19.89
N SER A 60 36.84 18.82 19.81
CA SER A 60 35.43 18.82 20.19
C SER A 60 35.13 17.83 21.31
N SER A 61 34.25 18.20 22.24
CA SER A 61 33.89 17.36 23.39
C SER A 61 32.54 17.74 24.00
N GLU A 62 31.74 16.74 24.37
CA GLU A 62 30.55 16.91 25.22
C GLU A 62 30.93 17.23 26.67
N ASN A 63 32.06 16.68 27.14
CA ASN A 63 32.62 16.94 28.46
C ASN A 63 33.42 18.24 28.49
N ILE A 64 33.46 18.89 29.65
CA ILE A 64 34.21 20.14 29.88
C ILE A 64 35.70 19.98 29.51
N ILE A 65 36.14 20.75 28.52
CA ILE A 65 37.53 20.84 28.08
C ILE A 65 38.31 21.73 29.06
N ARG A 66 39.32 21.15 29.70
CA ARG A 66 40.14 21.85 30.71
C ARG A 66 41.35 22.52 30.08
N HIS A 67 41.79 23.65 30.66
CA HIS A 67 43.02 24.34 30.27
C HIS A 67 44.25 23.42 30.29
N SER A 68 44.31 22.41 31.17
CA SER A 68 45.41 21.44 31.19
C SER A 68 45.45 20.53 29.97
N ALA A 69 44.28 20.19 29.40
CA ALA A 69 44.19 19.40 28.16
C ALA A 69 44.52 20.27 26.94
N ALA A 70 43.94 21.47 26.86
CA ALA A 70 44.26 22.44 25.81
C ALA A 70 45.76 22.76 25.76
N LYS A 71 46.40 22.97 26.91
CA LYS A 71 47.85 23.18 26.98
C LYS A 71 48.66 22.02 26.38
N LYS A 72 48.30 20.77 26.70
CA LYS A 72 48.97 19.59 26.15
C LYS A 72 48.84 19.53 24.62
N TRP A 73 47.66 19.86 24.09
CA TRP A 73 47.40 19.91 22.65
C TRP A 73 48.18 21.02 21.94
N CYS A 74 48.30 22.21 22.54
CA CYS A 74 49.16 23.29 22.03
C CYS A 74 50.64 22.86 21.99
N GLU A 75 51.15 22.29 23.07
CA GLU A 75 52.53 21.77 23.15
C GLU A 75 52.78 20.65 22.12
N GLU A 76 51.81 19.75 21.92
CA GLU A 76 51.86 18.71 20.89
C GLU A 76 51.87 19.28 19.47
N LEU A 77 51.02 20.28 19.17
CA LEU A 77 50.91 20.90 17.85
C LEU A 77 52.20 21.62 17.42
N GLU A 78 52.80 22.40 18.32
CA GLU A 78 54.09 23.07 18.04
C GLU A 78 55.22 22.05 17.84
N THR A 79 55.33 21.08 18.75
CA THR A 79 56.46 20.12 18.79
C THR A 79 56.50 19.22 17.55
N HIS A 80 55.34 18.79 17.06
CA HIS A 80 55.27 17.83 15.94
C HIS A 80 55.14 18.50 14.57
N SER A 81 55.01 19.82 14.49
CA SER A 81 54.84 20.53 13.21
C SER A 81 55.57 21.89 13.19
N PRO A 82 56.92 21.90 13.34
CA PRO A 82 57.72 23.11 13.61
C PRO A 82 57.86 24.10 12.42
N ASN A 83 57.33 23.77 11.25
CA ASN A 83 57.53 24.52 10.00
C ASN A 83 56.36 25.46 9.66
N ALA A 84 55.74 26.08 10.66
CA ALA A 84 54.62 27.00 10.46
C ALA A 84 54.87 28.37 11.07
N ASN A 85 54.27 29.41 10.48
CA ASN A 85 54.37 30.78 10.95
C ASN A 85 53.37 31.08 12.07
N GLN A 86 52.26 30.34 12.11
CA GLN A 86 51.16 30.54 13.06
C GLN A 86 50.53 29.20 13.44
N TYR A 87 50.10 29.08 14.70
CA TYR A 87 49.39 27.92 15.24
C TYR A 87 48.08 28.34 15.90
N GLU A 88 47.01 27.58 15.68
CA GLU A 88 45.68 27.88 16.24
C GLU A 88 44.98 26.63 16.77
N LEU A 89 44.51 26.67 18.02
CA LEU A 89 43.70 25.62 18.64
C LEU A 89 42.23 26.08 18.69
N ILE A 90 41.36 25.42 17.92
CA ILE A 90 39.93 25.69 17.84
C ILE A 90 39.18 24.71 18.75
N VAL A 91 38.39 25.23 19.69
CA VAL A 91 37.76 24.45 20.77
C VAL A 91 36.23 24.50 20.63
N ILE A 92 35.61 23.31 20.58
CA ILE A 92 34.17 23.15 20.33
C ILE A 92 33.50 22.39 21.48
N GLY A 93 32.62 23.07 22.21
CA GLY A 93 31.96 22.54 23.41
C GLY A 93 32.27 23.35 24.68
N ASN A 94 31.92 22.79 25.83
CA ASN A 94 32.06 23.47 27.12
C ASN A 94 33.53 23.51 27.57
N VAL A 95 33.97 24.61 28.18
CA VAL A 95 35.34 24.81 28.69
C VAL A 95 35.35 25.16 30.19
N ASP A 96 36.52 25.07 30.83
CA ASP A 96 36.71 25.66 32.16
C ASP A 96 36.90 27.19 32.13
N ASP A 97 36.60 27.85 33.26
CA ASP A 97 36.69 29.30 33.43
C ASP A 97 38.07 29.87 33.05
N LYS A 98 39.13 29.06 33.20
CA LYS A 98 40.50 29.49 32.90
C LYS A 98 40.71 29.54 31.40
N LEU A 99 40.37 28.46 30.69
CA LEU A 99 40.46 28.38 29.23
C LEU A 99 39.54 29.40 28.54
N SER A 100 38.36 29.68 29.10
CA SER A 100 37.43 30.70 28.56
C SER A 100 38.02 32.13 28.47
N LYS A 101 39.08 32.41 29.21
CA LYS A 101 39.76 33.72 29.29
C LYS A 101 41.16 33.70 28.68
N THR A 102 41.66 32.54 28.28
CA THR A 102 42.98 32.38 27.67
C THR A 102 42.90 32.69 26.18
N LYS A 103 43.72 33.65 25.72
CA LYS A 103 43.86 33.97 24.29
C LYS A 103 44.96 33.17 23.61
N ASP A 104 46.03 32.85 24.32
CA ASP A 104 47.24 32.23 23.78
C ASP A 104 47.82 31.23 24.80
N ILE A 105 48.35 30.10 24.31
CA ILE A 105 49.09 29.12 25.11
C ILE A 105 50.37 28.77 24.36
N GLY A 106 51.51 29.28 24.84
CA GLY A 106 52.76 29.22 24.08
C GLY A 106 52.69 30.21 22.91
N ASN A 107 53.02 29.73 21.70
CA ASN A 107 52.82 30.45 20.44
C ASN A 107 51.52 30.01 19.73
N VAL A 108 50.74 29.10 20.33
CA VAL A 108 49.42 28.69 19.83
C VAL A 108 48.34 29.64 20.31
N LYS A 109 47.69 30.31 19.37
CA LYS A 109 46.48 31.10 19.61
C LYS A 109 45.30 30.17 19.93
N VAL A 110 44.52 30.50 20.96
CA VAL A 110 43.24 29.84 21.24
C VAL A 110 42.16 30.55 20.43
N GLY A 111 41.51 29.82 19.54
CA GLY A 111 40.42 30.32 18.69
C GLY A 111 39.15 30.62 19.48
N GLU A 112 38.17 31.23 18.80
CA GLU A 112 36.85 31.46 19.39
C GLU A 112 36.18 30.13 19.77
N ILE A 113 35.67 30.05 21.00
CA ILE A 113 35.05 28.86 21.56
C ILE A 113 33.61 28.77 21.04
N LYS A 114 33.28 27.72 20.30
CA LYS A 114 31.95 27.54 19.69
C LYS A 114 31.17 26.42 20.39
N PRO A 115 29.83 26.49 20.46
CA PRO A 115 29.02 25.44 21.08
C PRO A 115 29.12 24.13 20.29
N LEU A 116 28.96 22.99 20.97
CA LEU A 116 28.88 21.66 20.34
C LEU A 116 27.48 21.43 19.74
N ASN A 117 27.07 22.28 18.80
CA ASN A 117 25.80 22.17 18.09
C ASN A 117 26.06 22.30 16.59
N VAL A 118 25.92 21.19 15.86
CA VAL A 118 26.18 21.11 14.42
C VAL A 118 25.23 22.00 13.62
N GLN A 119 23.97 22.15 14.06
CA GLN A 119 23.01 23.03 13.37
C GLN A 119 23.44 24.49 13.48
N ILE A 120 23.83 24.96 14.68
CA ILE A 120 24.33 26.34 14.86
C ILE A 120 25.55 26.61 13.97
N LEU A 121 26.47 25.66 13.83
CA LEU A 121 27.63 25.81 12.94
C LEU A 121 27.24 25.86 11.45
N ILE A 122 26.23 25.09 11.04
CA ILE A 122 25.66 25.13 9.68
C ILE A 122 24.94 26.47 9.43
N ASP A 123 24.17 26.98 10.39
CA ASP A 123 23.47 28.26 10.30
C ASP A 123 24.44 29.44 10.22
N GLN A 124 25.56 29.37 10.96
CA GLN A 124 26.67 30.31 10.84
C GLN A 124 27.32 30.26 9.44
N ALA A 125 27.59 29.08 8.91
CA ALA A 125 28.20 28.92 7.59
C ALA A 125 27.26 29.41 6.48
N SER A 126 25.96 29.12 6.59
CA SER A 126 24.91 29.66 5.73
C SER A 126 24.93 31.21 5.74
N THR A 127 25.00 31.82 6.93
CA THR A 127 25.11 33.29 7.06
C THR A 127 26.38 33.86 6.42
N LYS A 128 27.51 33.12 6.45
CA LYS A 128 28.76 33.55 5.80
C LYS A 128 28.72 33.44 4.28
N ILE A 129 28.07 32.42 3.69
CA ILE A 129 27.88 32.31 2.23
C ILE A 129 27.19 33.57 1.68
N ASP A 130 26.17 34.07 2.38
CA ASP A 130 25.44 35.29 2.00
C ASP A 130 26.38 36.51 1.93
N LYS A 131 27.14 36.77 3.01
CA LYS A 131 28.12 37.88 3.09
C LYS A 131 29.23 37.75 2.04
N TYR A 132 29.69 36.53 1.82
CA TYR A 132 30.69 36.22 0.80
C TYR A 132 30.15 36.59 -0.61
N PHE A 133 28.89 36.29 -0.92
CA PHE A 133 28.26 36.66 -2.21
C PHE A 133 28.00 38.16 -2.35
N GLU A 134 27.54 38.83 -1.29
CA GLU A 134 27.42 40.30 -1.26
C GLU A 134 28.77 40.96 -1.59
N SER A 135 29.88 40.47 -1.02
CA SER A 135 31.23 41.00 -1.28
C SER A 135 31.71 40.85 -2.73
N LYS A 136 31.06 39.99 -3.52
CA LYS A 136 31.35 39.73 -4.94
C LYS A 136 30.36 40.43 -5.88
N ASN A 137 29.55 41.37 -5.39
CA ASN A 137 28.47 42.05 -6.13
C ASN A 137 27.42 41.09 -6.72
N LYS A 138 27.08 40.01 -5.99
CA LYS A 138 26.01 39.08 -6.34
C LYS A 138 24.76 39.30 -5.47
N PRO A 139 23.55 38.92 -5.93
CA PRO A 139 22.34 39.02 -5.12
C PRO A 139 22.40 38.09 -3.89
N LYS A 140 21.61 38.39 -2.87
CA LYS A 140 21.44 37.54 -1.68
C LYS A 140 20.82 36.20 -2.05
N ILE A 141 21.31 35.14 -1.42
CA ILE A 141 20.89 33.77 -1.70
C ILE A 141 19.80 33.36 -0.70
N SER A 142 18.83 32.54 -1.12
CA SER A 142 17.82 32.03 -0.18
C SER A 142 18.46 31.20 0.94
N SER A 143 17.88 31.25 2.13
CA SER A 143 18.38 30.56 3.33
C SER A 143 18.60 29.05 3.14
N GLN A 144 17.72 28.42 2.37
CA GLN A 144 17.75 26.97 2.10
C GLN A 144 18.80 26.59 1.05
N VAL A 145 19.02 27.42 0.03
CA VAL A 145 20.12 27.20 -0.93
C VAL A 145 21.46 27.36 -0.23
N ARG A 146 21.59 28.29 0.72
CA ARG A 146 22.79 28.42 1.55
C ARG A 146 23.03 27.23 2.48
N GLU A 147 21.99 26.65 3.07
CA GLU A 147 22.15 25.46 3.92
C GLU A 147 22.59 24.23 3.12
N LEU A 148 22.03 24.04 1.92
CA LEU A 148 22.51 23.05 0.94
C LEU A 148 23.98 23.32 0.55
N ILE A 149 24.26 24.59 0.25
CA ILE A 149 25.56 25.25 0.20
C ILE A 149 26.67 24.57 1.02
N VAL A 150 26.47 24.71 2.34
CA VAL A 150 27.30 24.21 3.43
C VAL A 150 27.42 22.69 3.39
N LYS A 151 26.32 21.97 3.15
CA LYS A 151 26.32 20.49 3.10
C LYS A 151 27.15 19.95 1.94
N VAL A 152 27.05 20.55 0.75
CA VAL A 152 27.87 20.19 -0.43
C VAL A 152 29.35 20.54 -0.20
N LEU A 153 29.64 21.74 0.33
CA LEU A 153 31.00 22.12 0.71
C LEU A 153 31.60 21.16 1.74
N THR A 154 30.84 20.78 2.76
CA THR A 154 31.28 19.82 3.79
C THR A 154 31.60 18.46 3.17
N LEU A 155 30.79 17.98 2.22
CA LEU A 155 31.05 16.74 1.49
C LEU A 155 32.32 16.84 0.63
N GLU A 156 32.51 17.92 -0.13
CA GLU A 156 33.68 18.10 -1.00
C GLU A 156 34.99 18.19 -0.20
N PHE A 157 35.01 18.94 0.90
CA PHE A 157 36.17 19.05 1.79
C PHE A 157 36.46 17.71 2.47
N GLY A 158 35.42 17.03 2.99
CA GLY A 158 35.55 15.69 3.57
C GLY A 158 36.07 14.66 2.56
N THR A 159 35.63 14.72 1.30
CA THR A 159 36.13 13.83 0.23
C THR A 159 37.56 14.16 -0.16
N SER A 160 37.92 15.45 -0.17
CA SER A 160 39.29 15.92 -0.45
C SER A 160 40.29 15.51 0.65
N SER A 161 39.85 15.45 1.91
CA SER A 161 40.68 15.03 3.05
C SER A 161 41.13 13.58 3.01
N ILE A 162 40.37 12.68 2.36
CA ILE A 162 40.72 11.25 2.20
C ILE A 162 42.08 11.06 1.52
N ILE A 163 42.46 12.02 0.67
CA ILE A 163 43.72 12.03 -0.10
C ILE A 163 44.58 13.26 0.20
N GLY A 164 44.31 13.99 1.29
CA GLY A 164 44.99 15.23 1.68
C GLY A 164 45.09 16.29 0.57
N LYS A 165 44.07 16.39 -0.28
CA LYS A 165 44.10 17.25 -1.47
C LYS A 165 44.08 18.72 -1.07
N GLU A 166 45.05 19.47 -1.59
CA GLU A 166 45.09 20.93 -1.50
C GLU A 166 44.02 21.56 -2.41
N ILE A 167 43.21 22.45 -1.84
CA ILE A 167 42.16 23.20 -2.52
C ILE A 167 42.63 24.65 -2.66
N SER A 168 42.73 25.17 -3.88
CA SER A 168 43.09 26.59 -4.10
C SER A 168 41.89 27.51 -3.88
N ARG A 169 42.14 28.77 -3.53
CA ARG A 169 41.09 29.78 -3.39
C ARG A 169 40.29 29.96 -4.68
N ASN A 170 40.95 29.86 -5.83
CA ASN A 170 40.28 29.98 -7.14
C ASN A 170 39.34 28.80 -7.41
N ASP A 171 39.75 27.57 -7.08
CA ASP A 171 38.92 26.38 -7.27
C ASP A 171 37.70 26.38 -6.33
N PHE A 172 37.91 26.83 -5.09
CA PHE A 172 36.84 27.05 -4.11
C PHE A 172 35.84 28.11 -4.60
N ASP A 173 36.33 29.30 -4.96
CA ASP A 173 35.51 30.41 -5.46
C ASP A 173 34.71 29.98 -6.71
N ALA A 174 35.31 29.22 -7.62
CA ALA A 174 34.67 28.73 -8.85
C ALA A 174 33.57 27.69 -8.56
N LYS A 175 33.86 26.65 -7.76
CA LYS A 175 32.88 25.61 -7.40
C LYS A 175 31.70 26.15 -6.62
N LEU A 176 31.94 27.10 -5.71
CA LEU A 176 30.87 27.78 -4.97
C LEU A 176 29.86 28.43 -5.92
N ILE A 177 30.37 29.18 -6.90
CA ILE A 177 29.57 29.89 -7.89
C ILE A 177 28.86 28.89 -8.82
N GLU A 178 29.55 27.84 -9.26
CA GLU A 178 28.99 26.78 -10.10
C GLU A 178 27.77 26.11 -9.43
N TRP A 179 27.91 25.65 -8.18
CA TRP A 179 26.84 24.96 -7.48
C TRP A 179 25.66 25.87 -7.13
N ILE A 180 25.91 27.12 -6.73
CA ILE A 180 24.83 28.08 -6.50
C ILE A 180 24.08 28.37 -7.80
N THR A 181 24.80 28.61 -8.90
CA THR A 181 24.18 28.84 -10.22
C THR A 181 23.39 27.61 -10.69
N ALA A 182 23.89 26.39 -10.43
CA ALA A 182 23.21 25.14 -10.79
C ALA A 182 21.92 24.94 -9.98
N VAL A 183 21.94 25.21 -8.68
CA VAL A 183 20.77 25.12 -7.80
C VAL A 183 19.74 26.22 -8.11
N GLU A 184 20.18 27.45 -8.36
CA GLU A 184 19.32 28.55 -8.81
C GLU A 184 18.64 28.19 -10.14
N LYS A 185 19.39 27.73 -11.15
CA LYS A 185 18.84 27.30 -12.44
C LYS A 185 17.88 26.09 -12.32
N GLN A 186 18.15 25.16 -11.42
CA GLN A 186 17.25 24.03 -11.15
C GLN A 186 15.94 24.51 -10.51
N LEU A 187 16.02 25.45 -9.56
CA LEU A 187 14.84 26.08 -8.96
C LEU A 187 14.06 26.85 -10.02
N ASP A 188 14.69 27.73 -10.81
CA ASP A 188 14.03 28.54 -11.84
C ASP A 188 13.29 27.69 -12.90
N THR A 189 13.70 26.44 -13.10
CA THR A 189 13.06 25.50 -14.04
C THR A 189 12.07 24.53 -13.37
N ASN A 190 11.85 24.64 -12.06
CA ASN A 190 10.92 23.78 -11.32
C ASN A 190 9.47 24.32 -11.39
N PRO A 191 8.45 23.48 -11.64
CA PRO A 191 7.05 23.90 -11.72
C PRO A 191 6.52 24.62 -10.46
N PHE A 192 7.10 24.37 -9.27
CA PHE A 192 6.69 25.04 -8.03
C PHE A 192 7.41 26.37 -7.79
N ALA A 193 8.43 26.75 -8.58
CA ALA A 193 9.17 27.99 -8.35
C ALA A 193 8.35 29.25 -8.68
N SER A 194 7.43 29.17 -9.63
CA SER A 194 6.47 30.24 -9.92
C SER A 194 5.45 30.47 -8.78
N LEU A 195 5.19 29.45 -7.96
CA LEU A 195 4.39 29.60 -6.72
C LEU A 195 5.19 30.23 -5.57
N ALA A 196 6.52 30.17 -5.61
CA ALA A 196 7.39 30.64 -4.54
C ALA A 196 8.76 31.08 -5.08
N PRO A 197 8.86 32.24 -5.78
CA PRO A 197 10.10 32.68 -6.39
C PRO A 197 11.25 32.73 -5.38
N PRO A 198 12.49 32.30 -5.70
CA PRO A 198 13.58 32.26 -4.72
C PRO A 198 13.94 33.65 -4.14
N THR A 199 13.49 34.73 -4.78
CA THR A 199 13.71 36.14 -4.43
C THR A 199 12.74 36.72 -3.40
N GLU A 200 11.54 36.14 -3.20
CA GLU A 200 10.52 36.70 -2.28
C GLU A 200 10.67 36.21 -0.83
N ASN A 201 10.85 37.11 0.14
CA ASN A 201 10.83 36.82 1.60
C ASN A 201 11.70 35.61 2.03
N GLN A 202 13.02 35.82 2.07
CA GLN A 202 14.05 34.80 2.40
C GLN A 202 13.94 34.16 3.80
N ASN A 203 13.08 34.69 4.69
CA ASN A 203 12.89 34.22 6.06
C ASN A 203 11.82 33.11 6.21
N THR A 204 11.09 32.76 5.13
CA THR A 204 10.03 31.74 5.16
C THR A 204 10.40 30.55 4.27
N PRO A 205 10.32 29.29 4.75
CA PRO A 205 10.68 28.11 3.95
C PRO A 205 9.92 28.00 2.63
N ILE A 206 10.58 27.51 1.57
CA ILE A 206 10.00 27.34 0.23
C ILE A 206 8.73 26.47 0.25
N SER A 207 8.74 25.35 0.98
CA SER A 207 7.55 24.50 1.15
C SER A 207 6.37 25.25 1.76
N HIS A 208 6.61 26.07 2.79
CA HIS A 208 5.56 26.88 3.41
C HIS A 208 4.96 27.89 2.41
N ARG A 209 5.81 28.56 1.60
CA ARG A 209 5.37 29.50 0.56
C ARG A 209 4.56 28.80 -0.54
N ILE A 210 5.05 27.67 -1.07
CA ILE A 210 4.35 26.86 -2.09
C ILE A 210 3.01 26.39 -1.54
N VAL A 211 2.98 25.78 -0.36
CA VAL A 211 1.75 25.27 0.27
C VAL A 211 0.77 26.40 0.48
N LYS A 212 1.18 27.56 1.00
CA LYS A 212 0.32 28.74 1.14
C LYS A 212 -0.35 29.13 -0.18
N LYS A 213 0.39 29.14 -1.30
CA LYS A 213 -0.21 29.37 -2.62
C LYS A 213 -1.16 28.26 -3.06
N ILE A 214 -0.87 27.00 -2.79
CA ILE A 214 -1.82 25.89 -3.03
C ILE A 214 -3.10 26.11 -2.21
N LEU A 215 -3.00 26.52 -0.94
CA LEU A 215 -4.16 26.82 -0.07
C LEU A 215 -4.98 28.00 -0.63
N GLU A 216 -4.33 29.06 -1.11
CA GLU A 216 -4.99 30.18 -1.81
C GLU A 216 -5.73 29.69 -3.07
N LEU A 217 -5.12 28.82 -3.88
CA LEU A 217 -5.70 28.28 -5.12
C LEU A 217 -6.94 27.39 -4.89
N ILE A 218 -6.97 26.61 -3.80
CA ILE A 218 -8.11 25.75 -3.43
C ILE A 218 -9.17 26.45 -2.57
N GLY A 219 -9.02 27.75 -2.32
CA GLY A 219 -9.98 28.59 -1.61
C GLY A 219 -9.84 28.60 -0.07
N TRP A 220 -8.77 28.04 0.48
CA TRP A 220 -8.49 27.92 1.93
C TRP A 220 -7.71 29.14 2.49
N HIS A 221 -8.05 30.33 2.00
CA HIS A 221 -7.38 31.62 2.21
C HIS A 221 -7.45 32.22 3.63
N GLN A 222 -8.06 31.54 4.61
CA GLN A 222 -8.30 32.06 5.98
C GLN A 222 -7.65 31.22 7.08
N PHE A 223 -6.70 30.36 6.71
CA PHE A 223 -6.04 29.46 7.67
C PHE A 223 -5.02 30.25 8.52
N GLY A 224 -4.98 29.96 9.83
CA GLY A 224 -3.95 30.48 10.73
C GLY A 224 -2.59 29.85 10.42
N GLU A 225 -1.50 30.61 10.60
CA GLU A 225 -0.14 30.20 10.25
C GLU A 225 0.72 29.97 11.50
N ASN A 226 1.67 29.03 11.41
CA ASN A 226 2.76 28.80 12.36
C ASN A 226 2.31 28.55 13.81
N HIS A 227 1.48 27.52 14.02
CA HIS A 227 1.07 27.09 15.35
C HIS A 227 2.13 26.19 15.99
N SER A 228 2.61 26.56 17.18
CA SER A 228 3.56 25.77 17.96
C SER A 228 3.08 25.51 19.40
N VAL A 229 3.56 24.40 19.96
CA VAL A 229 3.31 23.95 21.34
C VAL A 229 4.66 23.51 21.91
N GLN A 230 5.05 24.09 23.04
CA GLN A 230 6.22 23.66 23.81
C GLN A 230 5.82 22.59 24.83
N LYS A 231 6.61 21.52 24.93
CA LYS A 231 6.50 20.50 25.97
C LYS A 231 7.89 20.17 26.51
N PHE A 232 8.01 20.09 27.84
CA PHE A 232 9.21 19.59 28.48
C PHE A 232 9.34 18.07 28.26
N ASN A 233 10.48 17.61 27.74
CA ASN A 233 10.76 16.19 27.56
C ASN A 233 11.61 15.67 28.73
N GLU A 234 10.98 14.89 29.62
CA GLU A 234 11.60 14.29 30.81
C GLU A 234 12.82 13.38 30.52
N LYS A 235 13.02 12.95 29.27
CA LYS A 235 14.16 12.08 28.88
C LYS A 235 15.38 12.85 28.38
N THR A 236 15.18 14.06 27.86
CA THR A 236 16.26 14.93 27.36
C THR A 236 16.54 16.09 28.32
N GLU A 237 15.64 16.34 29.28
CA GLU A 237 15.65 17.49 30.20
C GLU A 237 15.57 18.85 29.47
N GLU A 238 15.06 18.86 28.24
CA GLU A 238 14.93 20.03 27.37
C GLU A 238 13.46 20.34 27.01
N GLU A 239 13.17 21.59 26.66
CA GLU A 239 11.87 21.96 26.06
C GLU A 239 11.85 21.67 24.55
N GLU A 240 11.04 20.70 24.15
CA GLU A 240 10.78 20.41 22.74
C GLU A 240 9.64 21.29 22.21
N THR A 241 9.82 21.83 21.00
CA THR A 241 8.80 22.62 20.30
C THR A 241 8.22 21.79 19.15
N HIS A 242 6.92 21.49 19.23
CA HIS A 242 6.16 20.79 18.21
C HIS A 242 5.33 21.82 17.43
N SER A 243 5.27 21.73 16.11
CA SER A 243 4.62 22.76 15.29
C SER A 243 3.94 22.24 14.04
N ILE A 244 2.83 22.88 13.66
CA ILE A 244 2.16 22.72 12.36
C ILE A 244 2.17 24.07 11.61
N ASN A 245 2.22 24.01 10.28
CA ASN A 245 2.35 25.21 9.46
C ASN A 245 1.04 25.98 9.28
N PHE A 246 -0.08 25.28 9.11
CA PHE A 246 -1.39 25.90 8.94
C PHE A 246 -2.49 25.18 9.73
N LEU A 247 -3.53 25.94 10.13
CA LEU A 247 -4.70 25.44 10.83
C LEU A 247 -5.98 26.14 10.34
N GLY A 248 -7.06 25.40 10.12
CA GLY A 248 -8.35 25.99 9.76
C GLY A 248 -9.55 25.07 9.94
N ASP A 249 -10.74 25.65 9.93
CA ASP A 249 -12.02 24.93 9.94
C ASP A 249 -13.01 25.48 8.91
N PHE A 250 -13.89 24.61 8.42
CA PHE A 250 -15.09 25.02 7.69
C PHE A 250 -16.20 23.97 7.78
N GLU A 251 -17.41 24.40 7.44
CA GLU A 251 -18.56 23.51 7.22
C GLU A 251 -18.28 22.57 6.05
N SER A 252 -18.51 21.26 6.25
CA SER A 252 -18.33 20.26 5.20
C SER A 252 -19.30 20.49 4.04
N LYS A 253 -18.85 20.09 2.84
CA LYS A 253 -19.66 20.16 1.60
C LYS A 253 -20.13 18.79 1.13
N LEU A 254 -19.57 17.72 1.70
CA LEU A 254 -19.88 16.33 1.38
C LEU A 254 -20.68 15.64 2.49
N LYS A 255 -20.92 16.32 3.62
CA LYS A 255 -21.67 15.81 4.79
C LYS A 255 -22.58 16.90 5.37
N GLU A 256 -23.78 16.54 5.83
CA GLU A 256 -24.70 17.45 6.52
C GLU A 256 -24.28 17.68 7.96
N ASP A 257 -24.54 18.90 8.45
CA ASP A 257 -24.34 19.36 9.83
C ASP A 257 -23.00 18.97 10.47
N SER A 258 -21.96 18.80 9.64
CA SER A 258 -20.59 18.48 10.05
C SER A 258 -19.58 19.56 9.65
N GLY A 259 -18.49 19.64 10.41
CA GLY A 259 -17.32 20.44 10.08
C GLY A 259 -16.14 19.58 9.64
N ASP A 260 -15.25 20.18 8.86
CA ASP A 260 -13.92 19.65 8.56
C ASP A 260 -12.90 20.54 9.32
N PHE A 261 -12.09 19.95 10.21
CA PHE A 261 -11.00 20.62 10.93
C PHE A 261 -9.66 20.14 10.38
N ILE A 262 -8.80 21.06 9.97
CA ILE A 262 -7.65 20.76 9.10
C ILE A 262 -6.36 21.32 9.71
N MET A 263 -5.44 20.41 10.02
CA MET A 263 -4.05 20.70 10.39
C MET A 263 -3.16 20.44 9.16
N ILE A 264 -2.20 21.32 8.88
CA ILE A 264 -1.32 21.17 7.70
C ILE A 264 0.14 21.38 8.11
N SER A 265 0.98 20.43 7.73
CA SER A 265 2.44 20.50 7.85
C SER A 265 3.07 20.42 6.46
N SER A 266 4.24 21.03 6.32
CA SER A 266 4.97 21.11 5.06
C SER A 266 6.44 20.69 5.25
N LEU A 267 6.90 19.77 4.40
CA LEU A 267 8.29 19.36 4.30
C LEU A 267 8.81 19.67 2.90
N HIS A 268 10.04 20.15 2.84
CA HIS A 268 10.79 20.33 1.61
C HIS A 268 11.88 19.26 1.52
N SER A 269 12.14 18.78 0.32
CA SER A 269 13.36 18.03 0.02
C SER A 269 13.90 18.49 -1.34
N LEU A 270 15.21 18.42 -1.51
CA LEU A 270 15.82 18.76 -2.81
C LEU A 270 15.60 17.64 -3.82
N LYS A 271 15.64 16.41 -3.30
CA LYS A 271 15.24 15.16 -3.90
C LYS A 271 14.54 14.35 -2.81
N TYR A 272 13.53 13.54 -3.12
CA TYR A 272 12.88 12.68 -2.13
C TYR A 272 13.89 11.73 -1.46
N PRO A 273 13.81 11.52 -0.13
CA PRO A 273 14.77 10.68 0.57
C PRO A 273 14.48 9.19 0.36
N ASP A 274 15.54 8.39 0.30
CA ASP A 274 15.45 6.91 0.25
C ASP A 274 14.70 6.30 1.45
N SER A 275 14.60 7.04 2.56
CA SER A 275 13.78 6.67 3.71
C SER A 275 13.09 7.88 4.32
N SER A 276 11.76 7.80 4.45
CA SER A 276 10.90 8.81 5.08
C SER A 276 10.48 8.49 6.52
N LYS A 277 11.04 7.43 7.10
CA LYS A 277 10.59 6.86 8.38
C LYS A 277 10.72 7.82 9.56
N THR A 278 11.85 8.53 9.66
CA THR A 278 12.15 9.48 10.74
C THR A 278 11.19 10.66 10.73
N ASP A 279 11.02 11.26 9.56
CA ASP A 279 10.29 12.51 9.36
C ASP A 279 8.79 12.30 9.44
N ILE A 280 8.27 11.16 8.95
CA ILE A 280 6.87 10.74 9.17
C ILE A 280 6.64 10.49 10.67
N SER A 281 7.57 9.81 11.36
CA SER A 281 7.41 9.57 12.81
C SER A 281 7.39 10.89 13.60
N LYS A 282 8.23 11.85 13.24
CA LYS A 282 8.24 13.20 13.82
C LYS A 282 6.94 13.95 13.50
N TYR A 283 6.53 14.03 12.23
CA TYR A 283 5.29 14.66 11.80
C TYR A 283 4.06 14.12 12.54
N LEU A 284 3.92 12.79 12.64
CA LEU A 284 2.80 12.16 13.34
C LEU A 284 2.78 12.51 14.84
N ASN A 285 3.94 12.55 15.48
CA ASN A 285 4.09 12.95 16.88
C ASN A 285 3.77 14.45 17.10
N ASP A 286 4.30 15.33 16.25
CA ASP A 286 4.06 16.77 16.32
C ASP A 286 2.57 17.08 16.12
N THR A 287 1.92 16.43 15.13
CA THR A 287 0.48 16.51 14.91
C THR A 287 -0.32 16.04 16.13
N ASP A 288 0.03 14.89 16.74
CA ASP A 288 -0.71 14.34 17.88
C ASP A 288 -0.61 15.26 19.11
N ILE A 289 0.58 15.82 19.36
CA ILE A 289 0.81 16.77 20.46
C ILE A 289 0.03 18.07 20.27
N VAL A 290 0.02 18.64 19.07
CA VAL A 290 -0.73 19.86 18.75
C VAL A 290 -2.24 19.59 18.78
N TYR A 291 -2.70 18.44 18.29
CA TYR A 291 -4.10 18.03 18.35
C TYR A 291 -4.61 17.92 19.79
N LEU A 292 -3.84 17.28 20.69
CA LEU A 292 -4.18 17.18 22.11
C LEU A 292 -4.25 18.56 22.80
N ASP A 293 -3.29 19.45 22.52
CA ASP A 293 -3.30 20.83 23.04
C ASP A 293 -4.55 21.62 22.59
N LEU A 294 -4.96 21.45 21.33
CA LEU A 294 -6.15 22.08 20.76
C LEU A 294 -7.45 21.50 21.33
N LEU A 295 -7.50 20.19 21.62
CA LEU A 295 -8.60 19.54 22.33
C LEU A 295 -8.75 20.08 23.76
N ASP A 296 -7.65 20.08 24.53
CA ASP A 296 -7.64 20.53 25.94
C ASP A 296 -8.05 22.00 26.06
N LYS A 297 -7.57 22.85 25.14
CA LYS A 297 -7.95 24.27 25.05
C LYS A 297 -9.33 24.49 24.41
N ARG A 298 -10.05 23.43 24.03
CA ARG A 298 -11.38 23.45 23.38
C ARG A 298 -11.43 24.33 22.13
N LYS A 299 -10.34 24.35 21.36
CA LYS A 299 -10.20 25.15 20.12
C LYS A 299 -10.70 24.43 18.87
N ILE A 300 -10.94 23.12 18.94
CA ILE A 300 -11.60 22.37 17.86
C ILE A 300 -13.10 22.73 17.88
N PRO A 301 -13.72 23.12 16.74
CA PRO A 301 -15.04 23.77 16.70
C PRO A 301 -16.23 22.79 16.84
N ILE A 302 -16.13 21.82 17.75
CA ILE A 302 -17.10 20.74 18.02
C ILE A 302 -18.51 21.29 18.37
N LYS A 303 -18.64 22.55 18.78
CA LYS A 303 -19.93 23.20 19.11
C LYS A 303 -20.61 23.90 17.92
N ARG A 304 -19.95 23.99 16.76
CA ARG A 304 -20.47 24.67 15.56
C ARG A 304 -21.32 23.74 14.68
N PHE A 305 -21.13 22.44 14.84
CA PHE A 305 -21.65 21.35 14.01
C PHE A 305 -22.01 20.17 14.92
N GLU A 306 -22.82 19.22 14.46
CA GLU A 306 -23.12 17.98 15.23
C GLU A 306 -21.91 17.04 15.29
N SER A 307 -21.06 17.07 14.27
CA SER A 307 -19.80 16.33 14.22
C SER A 307 -18.68 17.14 13.57
N THR A 308 -17.43 16.75 13.81
CA THR A 308 -16.27 17.37 13.17
C THR A 308 -15.25 16.29 12.82
N ASP A 309 -14.99 16.11 11.53
CA ASP A 309 -13.91 15.24 11.06
C ASP A 309 -12.57 16.00 11.18
N VAL A 310 -11.53 15.30 11.63
CA VAL A 310 -10.19 15.88 11.82
C VAL A 310 -9.23 15.32 10.78
N TYR A 311 -8.62 16.23 10.02
CA TYR A 311 -7.71 15.93 8.92
C TYR A 311 -6.32 16.50 9.22
N SER A 312 -5.27 15.71 8.94
CA SER A 312 -3.88 16.17 9.01
C SER A 312 -3.18 15.95 7.67
N LEU A 313 -2.81 17.03 7.01
CA LEU A 313 -2.21 17.04 5.67
C LEU A 313 -0.71 17.28 5.77
N LEU A 314 0.09 16.36 5.22
CA LEU A 314 1.52 16.55 5.02
C LEU A 314 1.77 16.82 3.54
N PHE A 315 2.08 18.05 3.20
CA PHE A 315 2.67 18.36 1.90
C PHE A 315 4.17 18.09 1.98
N TRP A 316 4.62 17.03 1.30
CA TRP A 316 6.04 16.75 1.16
C TRP A 316 6.43 16.99 -0.28
N LEU A 317 7.15 18.08 -0.54
CA LEU A 317 7.46 18.52 -1.89
C LEU A 317 8.97 18.44 -2.19
N SER A 318 9.29 17.89 -3.36
CA SER A 318 10.63 17.84 -3.92
C SER A 318 10.86 18.93 -4.96
N THR A 319 12.04 19.56 -4.96
CA THR A 319 12.48 20.49 -6.02
C THR A 319 13.35 19.83 -7.10
N ASP A 320 13.39 18.49 -7.15
CA ASP A 320 13.96 17.75 -8.28
C ASP A 320 12.95 17.74 -9.44
N ASN A 321 13.35 18.28 -10.59
CA ASN A 321 12.50 18.36 -11.78
C ASN A 321 12.21 16.97 -12.37
N SER A 322 13.06 15.98 -12.10
CA SER A 322 12.80 14.58 -12.45
C SER A 322 11.73 13.91 -11.57
N GLU A 323 11.39 14.51 -10.43
CA GLU A 323 10.44 13.95 -9.45
C GLU A 323 9.06 14.62 -9.46
N VAL A 324 8.79 15.52 -10.41
CA VAL A 324 7.49 16.20 -10.55
C VAL A 324 6.33 15.22 -10.70
N SER A 325 6.55 14.08 -11.37
CA SER A 325 5.57 13.01 -11.58
C SER A 325 5.83 11.75 -10.76
N THR A 326 6.76 11.78 -9.80
CA THR A 326 7.10 10.62 -8.97
C THR A 326 6.02 10.34 -7.92
N ASP A 327 5.55 9.09 -7.86
CA ASP A 327 4.68 8.57 -6.82
C ASP A 327 5.51 8.26 -5.55
N PHE A 328 5.74 9.28 -4.73
CA PHE A 328 6.47 9.13 -3.47
C PHE A 328 5.59 8.50 -2.38
N ILE A 329 4.27 8.63 -2.51
CA ILE A 329 3.27 7.95 -1.67
C ILE A 329 3.50 6.43 -1.68
N HIS A 330 3.78 5.82 -2.83
CA HIS A 330 4.02 4.39 -2.95
C HIS A 330 5.17 3.88 -2.06
N TYR A 331 6.27 4.63 -1.99
CA TYR A 331 7.47 4.25 -1.24
C TYR A 331 7.36 4.56 0.26
N SER A 332 6.58 5.58 0.62
CA SER A 332 6.44 6.07 2.00
C SER A 332 5.30 5.41 2.81
N LYS A 333 4.34 4.77 2.15
CA LYS A 333 3.13 4.19 2.77
C LYS A 333 3.37 3.32 4.02
N GLU A 334 4.43 2.51 4.05
CA GLU A 334 4.74 1.58 5.16
C GLU A 334 5.23 2.30 6.44
N ASN A 335 5.57 3.59 6.34
CA ASN A 335 6.02 4.39 7.47
C ASN A 335 4.86 4.95 8.32
N TYR A 336 3.62 4.96 7.79
CA TYR A 336 2.40 5.33 8.52
C TYR A 336 1.90 4.20 9.43
N LYS A 337 2.73 3.80 10.40
CA LYS A 337 2.48 2.63 11.24
C LYS A 337 1.30 2.84 12.18
N ARG A 338 0.42 1.82 12.28
CA ARG A 338 -0.80 1.80 13.11
C ARG A 338 -0.62 2.29 14.56
N ASN A 339 0.55 2.07 15.17
CA ASN A 339 0.86 2.49 16.54
C ASN A 339 1.24 3.98 16.69
N LEU A 340 1.57 4.66 15.59
CA LEU A 340 1.92 6.10 15.56
C LEU A 340 0.74 6.99 15.17
N LEU A 341 -0.33 6.42 14.63
CA LEU A 341 -1.53 7.16 14.22
C LEU A 341 -2.46 7.43 15.41
N ASN A 342 -3.12 8.59 15.41
CA ASN A 342 -4.30 8.84 16.23
C ASN A 342 -5.53 8.12 15.62
N GLU A 343 -6.54 7.83 16.43
CA GLU A 343 -7.78 7.17 15.97
C GLU A 343 -8.85 8.13 15.45
N ASN A 344 -8.77 9.40 15.84
CA ASN A 344 -9.71 10.46 15.48
C ASN A 344 -9.23 11.32 14.31
N ILE A 345 -7.98 11.12 13.84
CA ILE A 345 -7.37 11.87 12.75
C ILE A 345 -7.29 10.98 11.50
N THR A 346 -7.67 11.53 10.35
CA THR A 346 -7.35 10.96 9.03
C THR A 346 -6.20 11.75 8.41
N TYR A 347 -5.13 11.06 8.04
CA TYR A 347 -3.90 11.67 7.57
C TYR A 347 -3.83 11.59 6.04
N PHE A 348 -3.37 12.67 5.42
CA PHE A 348 -3.15 12.77 3.97
C PHE A 348 -1.67 13.09 3.72
N LEU A 349 -1.01 12.35 2.82
CA LEU A 349 0.29 12.69 2.26
C LEU A 349 0.09 13.22 0.84
N ILE A 350 0.58 14.42 0.57
CA ILE A 350 0.54 15.07 -0.73
C ILE A 350 1.97 15.17 -1.25
N ASP A 351 2.26 14.46 -2.34
CA ASP A 351 3.55 14.49 -3.04
C ASP A 351 3.49 15.44 -4.26
N ASN A 352 4.62 15.53 -4.99
CA ASN A 352 4.75 16.34 -6.19
C ASN A 352 3.69 16.00 -7.24
N ASN A 353 3.42 14.70 -7.46
CA ASN A 353 2.50 14.23 -8.48
C ASN A 353 1.06 14.68 -8.15
N LYS A 354 0.61 14.48 -6.90
CA LYS A 354 -0.72 14.95 -6.45
C LYS A 354 -0.83 16.48 -6.46
N ALA A 355 0.19 17.20 -5.98
CA ALA A 355 0.21 18.66 -6.01
C ALA A 355 0.16 19.20 -7.44
N ASN A 356 1.00 18.68 -8.35
CA ASN A 356 1.05 19.11 -9.75
C ASN A 356 -0.27 18.86 -10.48
N PHE A 357 -0.91 17.70 -10.30
CA PHE A 357 -2.24 17.44 -10.88
C PHE A 357 -3.30 18.44 -10.40
N LEU A 358 -3.35 18.70 -9.09
CA LEU A 358 -4.29 19.63 -8.47
C LEU A 358 -4.11 21.07 -9.01
N ILE A 359 -2.87 21.56 -9.04
CA ILE A 359 -2.57 22.92 -9.53
C ILE A 359 -2.82 23.02 -11.03
N SER A 360 -2.38 22.03 -11.83
CA SER A 360 -2.56 22.03 -13.30
C SER A 360 -4.04 22.05 -13.69
N SER A 361 -4.87 21.28 -12.98
CA SER A 361 -6.33 21.26 -13.17
C SER A 361 -6.96 22.62 -12.90
N ILE A 362 -6.64 23.24 -11.76
CA ILE A 362 -7.19 24.55 -11.36
C ILE A 362 -6.71 25.66 -12.30
N THR A 363 -5.42 25.68 -12.66
CA THR A 363 -4.86 26.69 -13.59
C THR A 363 -5.45 26.55 -15.00
N THR A 364 -5.63 25.33 -15.51
CA THR A 364 -6.32 25.10 -16.79
C THR A 364 -7.77 25.60 -16.74
N ALA A 365 -8.49 25.34 -15.65
CA ALA A 365 -9.85 25.83 -15.45
C ALA A 365 -9.95 27.36 -15.20
N LYS A 366 -8.88 28.01 -14.73
CA LYS A 366 -8.80 29.48 -14.67
C LYS A 366 -8.62 30.08 -16.07
N ASN A 367 -7.69 29.55 -16.86
CA ASN A 367 -7.39 30.02 -18.20
C ASN A 367 -8.56 29.81 -19.17
N TYR A 368 -9.33 28.74 -18.99
CA TYR A 368 -10.60 28.56 -19.66
C TYR A 368 -11.67 29.52 -19.09
N ARG A 369 -12.22 30.42 -19.91
CA ARG A 369 -13.17 31.50 -19.52
C ARG A 369 -12.65 32.33 -18.32
N PRO A 370 -11.64 33.22 -18.50
CA PRO A 370 -10.95 33.88 -17.38
C PRO A 370 -11.83 34.69 -16.43
N ASP A 371 -12.91 35.30 -16.93
CA ASP A 371 -13.81 36.15 -16.13
C ASP A 371 -14.73 35.36 -15.18
N ASP A 372 -14.96 34.07 -15.47
CA ASP A 372 -15.86 33.21 -14.70
C ASP A 372 -15.10 32.55 -13.50
N PRO A 373 -15.65 32.52 -12.28
CA PRO A 373 -14.96 31.94 -11.13
C PRO A 373 -14.87 30.41 -11.21
N VAL A 374 -13.75 29.84 -10.75
CA VAL A 374 -13.61 28.39 -10.56
C VAL A 374 -14.47 27.95 -9.37
N LYS A 375 -15.48 27.10 -9.63
CA LYS A 375 -16.29 26.46 -8.59
C LYS A 375 -16.08 24.94 -8.66
N PHE A 376 -15.73 24.30 -7.56
CA PHE A 376 -15.69 22.84 -7.47
C PHE A 376 -17.11 22.30 -7.33
N ALA A 377 -17.43 21.22 -8.05
CA ALA A 377 -18.71 20.54 -7.87
C ALA A 377 -18.71 19.70 -6.59
N TYR A 378 -19.82 19.73 -5.85
CA TYR A 378 -20.01 18.90 -4.66
C TYR A 378 -21.04 17.79 -4.98
N PRO A 379 -20.59 16.54 -5.20
CA PRO A 379 -21.49 15.44 -5.54
C PRO A 379 -22.54 15.21 -4.45
N ILE A 380 -23.75 14.84 -4.87
CA ILE A 380 -24.83 14.47 -3.95
C ILE A 380 -24.65 13.01 -3.53
N THR A 381 -24.83 12.76 -2.25
CA THR A 381 -24.76 11.46 -1.56
C THR A 381 -25.81 11.40 -0.45
N GLU A 382 -26.10 10.22 0.10
CA GLU A 382 -26.93 10.03 1.30
C GLU A 382 -26.47 10.94 2.45
N ALA A 383 -25.18 11.27 2.50
CA ALA A 383 -24.57 12.11 3.52
C ALA A 383 -24.79 13.63 3.31
N ASN A 384 -25.27 14.08 2.14
CA ASN A 384 -25.53 15.50 1.83
C ASN A 384 -26.76 15.72 0.92
N GLN A 385 -27.82 14.93 1.10
CA GLN A 385 -28.99 14.87 0.23
C GLN A 385 -30.12 15.89 0.48
N SER A 386 -29.98 16.84 1.42
CA SER A 386 -31.06 17.82 1.64
C SER A 386 -31.31 18.67 0.38
N PRO A 387 -32.57 19.12 0.12
CA PRO A 387 -32.91 19.90 -1.08
C PRO A 387 -32.08 21.18 -1.29
N ARG A 388 -31.39 21.68 -0.25
CA ARG A 388 -30.52 22.87 -0.30
C ARG A 388 -29.09 22.56 -0.80
N ARG A 389 -28.71 21.29 -0.91
CA ARG A 389 -27.39 20.80 -1.36
C ARG A 389 -27.40 20.30 -2.80
N ILE A 390 -28.58 20.08 -3.38
CA ILE A 390 -28.73 19.57 -4.75
C ILE A 390 -28.01 20.49 -5.74
N GLY A 391 -27.13 19.91 -6.56
CA GLY A 391 -26.35 20.62 -7.56
C GLY A 391 -25.36 21.66 -7.00
N GLN A 392 -25.02 21.64 -5.70
CA GLN A 392 -24.18 22.66 -5.10
C GLN A 392 -22.74 22.64 -5.69
N ARG A 393 -22.23 23.83 -6.02
CA ARG A 393 -20.83 24.07 -6.38
C ARG A 393 -20.31 25.30 -5.65
N GLY A 394 -19.01 25.36 -5.36
CA GLY A 394 -18.43 26.45 -4.58
C GLY A 394 -16.93 26.61 -4.75
N THR A 395 -16.39 27.75 -4.32
CA THR A 395 -14.98 28.14 -4.53
C THR A 395 -13.98 27.48 -3.58
N LYS A 396 -14.43 26.61 -2.67
CA LYS A 396 -13.58 25.85 -1.74
C LYS A 396 -13.51 24.38 -2.14
N LEU A 397 -12.31 23.82 -2.24
CA LEU A 397 -12.14 22.38 -2.42
C LEU A 397 -12.50 21.65 -1.10
N PRO A 398 -13.27 20.54 -1.13
CA PRO A 398 -13.45 19.67 0.02
C PRO A 398 -12.13 19.02 0.44
N ALA A 399 -11.89 18.84 1.75
CA ALA A 399 -10.64 18.26 2.26
C ALA A 399 -10.36 16.87 1.68
N GLN A 400 -11.42 16.09 1.47
CA GLN A 400 -11.42 14.73 0.95
C GLN A 400 -10.92 14.67 -0.50
N PHE A 401 -11.06 15.76 -1.27
CA PHE A 401 -10.65 15.80 -2.68
C PHE A 401 -9.18 16.20 -2.90
N ILE A 402 -8.42 16.55 -1.85
CA ILE A 402 -7.02 17.00 -1.98
C ILE A 402 -6.10 15.96 -2.65
N ASN A 403 -6.36 14.67 -2.41
CA ASN A 403 -5.66 13.53 -3.04
C ASN A 403 -6.51 12.81 -4.10
N SER A 404 -7.56 13.46 -4.61
CA SER A 404 -8.33 12.87 -5.70
C SER A 404 -7.51 12.83 -6.99
N SER A 405 -7.70 11.77 -7.77
CA SER A 405 -7.15 11.65 -9.13
C SER A 405 -8.17 12.11 -10.19
N ILE A 406 -9.31 12.65 -9.73
CA ILE A 406 -10.33 13.32 -10.54
C ILE A 406 -10.78 14.61 -9.84
N ILE A 407 -10.89 15.71 -10.59
CA ILE A 407 -11.38 16.99 -10.06
C ILE A 407 -12.50 17.53 -10.97
N PRO A 408 -13.76 17.56 -10.50
CA PRO A 408 -14.86 18.19 -11.21
C PRO A 408 -14.94 19.69 -10.90
N ILE A 409 -14.87 20.52 -11.94
CA ILE A 409 -14.95 21.98 -11.87
C ILE A 409 -16.11 22.47 -12.73
N THR A 410 -16.83 23.47 -12.25
CA THR A 410 -17.88 24.20 -12.97
C THR A 410 -17.43 25.64 -13.21
N LYS A 411 -17.64 26.11 -14.43
CA LYS A 411 -17.42 27.48 -14.88
C LYS A 411 -18.76 27.97 -15.42
N GLU A 412 -19.39 28.93 -14.74
CA GLU A 412 -20.76 29.33 -15.05
C GLU A 412 -20.94 30.85 -14.99
N ASN A 413 -21.78 31.35 -15.90
CA ASN A 413 -22.28 32.71 -15.94
C ASN A 413 -23.79 32.70 -16.24
N HIS A 414 -24.41 33.88 -16.34
CA HIS A 414 -25.86 34.03 -16.56
C HIS A 414 -26.41 33.37 -17.84
N SER A 415 -25.56 32.93 -18.77
CA SER A 415 -25.98 32.38 -20.07
C SER A 415 -25.54 30.94 -20.32
N SER A 416 -24.54 30.43 -19.61
CA SER A 416 -23.99 29.10 -19.87
C SER A 416 -23.22 28.51 -18.68
N ILE A 417 -23.30 27.18 -18.57
CA ILE A 417 -22.63 26.33 -17.59
C ILE A 417 -21.72 25.36 -18.33
N SER A 418 -20.41 25.51 -18.14
CA SER A 418 -19.38 24.58 -18.61
C SER A 418 -18.93 23.69 -17.46
N PHE A 419 -18.95 22.37 -17.66
CA PHE A 419 -18.46 21.40 -16.69
C PHE A 419 -17.15 20.79 -17.18
N LEU A 420 -16.10 20.94 -16.38
CA LEU A 420 -14.74 20.52 -16.66
C LEU A 420 -14.39 19.34 -15.74
N LEU A 421 -14.06 18.18 -16.31
CA LEU A 421 -13.65 16.99 -15.55
C LEU A 421 -12.19 16.67 -15.84
N PHE A 422 -11.33 16.93 -14.86
CA PHE A 422 -9.90 16.60 -14.94
C PHE A 422 -9.63 15.20 -14.42
N CYS A 423 -8.80 14.44 -15.12
CA CYS A 423 -8.38 13.08 -14.73
C CYS A 423 -6.86 12.95 -14.76
N ALA A 424 -6.26 12.38 -13.72
CA ALA A 424 -4.82 12.12 -13.63
C ALA A 424 -4.39 10.84 -14.37
N ASP A 425 -5.32 9.94 -14.68
CA ASP A 425 -5.02 8.72 -15.43
C ASP A 425 -4.68 9.05 -16.90
N PRO A 426 -3.78 8.26 -17.53
CA PRO A 426 -3.58 8.27 -18.97
C PRO A 426 -4.87 8.05 -19.76
N TYR A 427 -4.92 8.64 -20.96
CA TYR A 427 -6.03 8.47 -21.89
C TYR A 427 -6.18 7.00 -22.34
N SER A 428 -7.40 6.50 -22.30
CA SER A 428 -7.80 5.27 -22.99
C SER A 428 -9.29 5.29 -23.29
N ILE A 429 -9.73 4.47 -24.24
CA ILE A 429 -11.14 4.26 -24.60
C ILE A 429 -11.98 3.92 -23.35
N GLU A 430 -11.47 3.05 -22.47
CA GLU A 430 -12.15 2.61 -21.25
C GLU A 430 -12.21 3.74 -20.20
N THR A 431 -11.09 4.48 -20.02
CA THR A 431 -11.03 5.64 -19.12
C THR A 431 -12.03 6.71 -19.56
N LEU A 432 -12.06 7.04 -20.87
CA LEU A 432 -12.98 8.03 -21.44
C LEU A 432 -14.44 7.64 -21.23
N LYS A 433 -14.82 6.39 -21.50
CA LYS A 433 -16.19 5.90 -21.33
C LYS A 433 -16.67 6.10 -19.88
N LYS A 434 -15.84 5.70 -18.91
CA LYS A 434 -16.11 5.87 -17.47
C LYS A 434 -16.21 7.34 -17.04
N LEU A 435 -15.39 8.24 -17.61
CA LEU A 435 -15.43 9.68 -17.33
C LEU A 435 -16.65 10.39 -17.96
N ILE A 436 -17.08 10.00 -19.15
CA ILE A 436 -18.33 10.51 -19.76
C ILE A 436 -19.52 10.13 -18.87
N TRP A 437 -19.58 8.88 -18.40
CA TRP A 437 -20.62 8.46 -17.46
C TRP A 437 -20.57 9.25 -16.15
N LEU A 438 -19.39 9.46 -15.56
CA LEU A 438 -19.26 10.27 -14.33
C LEU A 438 -19.75 11.70 -14.56
N THR A 439 -19.39 12.29 -15.70
CA THR A 439 -19.79 13.65 -16.08
C THR A 439 -21.32 13.79 -16.13
N ILE A 440 -21.99 12.87 -16.82
CA ILE A 440 -23.47 12.83 -16.90
C ILE A 440 -24.06 12.62 -15.49
N SER A 441 -23.47 11.72 -14.69
CA SER A 441 -23.97 11.35 -13.36
C SER A 441 -23.71 12.38 -12.25
N LEU A 442 -22.77 13.30 -12.46
CA LEU A 442 -22.52 14.44 -11.56
C LEU A 442 -23.34 15.68 -11.93
N THR A 443 -23.84 15.77 -13.17
CA THR A 443 -24.51 16.96 -13.72
C THR A 443 -25.96 16.72 -14.10
N SER A 444 -26.51 15.51 -13.98
CA SER A 444 -27.86 15.16 -14.46
C SER A 444 -28.14 15.54 -15.93
N GLY A 445 -27.11 15.87 -16.72
CA GLY A 445 -27.25 16.41 -18.08
C GLY A 445 -27.42 17.95 -18.20
N PHE A 446 -27.40 18.75 -17.12
CA PHE A 446 -27.68 20.20 -17.18
C PHE A 446 -26.60 21.06 -17.87
N GLY A 447 -25.40 20.54 -18.10
CA GLY A 447 -24.28 21.29 -18.68
C GLY A 447 -24.53 21.68 -20.14
N ASN A 448 -24.18 22.93 -20.50
CA ASN A 448 -24.17 23.39 -21.88
C ASN A 448 -22.99 22.80 -22.67
N GLU A 449 -21.87 22.54 -22.00
CA GLU A 449 -20.69 21.89 -22.56
C GLU A 449 -19.95 21.08 -21.48
N TYR A 450 -19.30 20.00 -21.92
CA TYR A 450 -18.56 19.05 -21.08
C TYR A 450 -17.14 18.92 -21.61
N LEU A 451 -16.15 19.30 -20.80
CA LEU A 451 -14.74 19.28 -21.17
C LEU A 451 -14.01 18.24 -20.33
N ILE A 452 -13.60 17.13 -20.94
CA ILE A 452 -12.89 16.04 -20.27
C ILE A 452 -11.39 16.17 -20.55
N TYR A 453 -10.61 16.32 -19.49
CA TYR A 453 -9.19 16.66 -19.56
C TYR A 453 -8.29 15.50 -19.13
N PHE A 454 -7.33 15.15 -19.98
CA PHE A 454 -6.31 14.10 -19.79
C PHE A 454 -4.88 14.67 -19.87
N PRO A 455 -3.88 14.00 -19.27
CA PRO A 455 -2.48 14.46 -19.30
C PRO A 455 -1.80 14.27 -20.66
N ASP A 456 -2.28 13.34 -21.49
CA ASP A 456 -1.56 12.76 -22.63
C ASP A 456 -2.39 12.64 -23.92
N TYR A 457 -3.66 13.06 -23.92
CA TYR A 457 -4.53 13.03 -25.10
C TYR A 457 -3.96 13.85 -26.28
N ASP A 458 -3.96 13.27 -27.48
CA ASP A 458 -3.60 13.93 -28.74
C ASP A 458 -4.76 13.84 -29.75
N ASP A 459 -5.41 14.96 -30.06
CA ASP A 459 -6.53 15.02 -31.02
C ASP A 459 -6.13 14.50 -32.43
N LYS A 460 -4.86 14.52 -32.82
CA LYS A 460 -4.43 13.95 -34.11
C LYS A 460 -4.47 12.42 -34.13
N LEU A 461 -4.29 11.79 -32.99
CA LEU A 461 -4.22 10.33 -32.84
C LEU A 461 -5.54 9.76 -32.33
N ASN A 462 -6.13 10.39 -31.32
CA ASN A 462 -7.20 9.84 -30.50
C ASN A 462 -8.62 10.35 -30.85
N ARG A 463 -8.76 11.31 -31.77
CA ARG A 463 -10.06 11.94 -32.07
C ARG A 463 -11.13 10.97 -32.59
N ASN A 464 -10.77 10.05 -33.48
CA ASN A 464 -11.75 9.15 -34.11
C ASN A 464 -12.34 8.17 -33.09
N GLU A 465 -11.49 7.51 -32.30
CA GLU A 465 -11.91 6.63 -31.21
C GLU A 465 -12.68 7.38 -30.11
N ALA A 466 -12.29 8.62 -29.77
CA ALA A 466 -13.03 9.43 -28.81
C ALA A 466 -14.46 9.73 -29.28
N LEU A 467 -14.63 10.09 -30.56
CA LEU A 467 -15.94 10.31 -31.17
C LEU A 467 -16.78 9.03 -31.27
N GLU A 468 -16.16 7.86 -31.46
CA GLU A 468 -16.84 6.56 -31.40
C GLU A 468 -17.39 6.29 -29.98
N VAL A 469 -16.59 6.55 -28.94
CA VAL A 469 -17.05 6.41 -27.55
C VAL A 469 -18.20 7.35 -27.25
N ILE A 470 -18.15 8.64 -27.64
CA ILE A 470 -19.24 9.58 -27.40
C ILE A 470 -20.54 9.10 -28.08
N ARG A 471 -20.48 8.71 -29.36
CA ARG A 471 -21.65 8.18 -30.10
C ARG A 471 -22.27 6.95 -29.42
N SER A 472 -21.46 6.11 -28.75
CA SER A 472 -21.95 4.90 -28.09
C SER A 472 -22.95 5.13 -26.95
N PHE A 473 -23.05 6.36 -26.41
CA PHE A 473 -24.01 6.70 -25.36
C PHE A 473 -25.43 6.96 -25.88
N ASN A 474 -25.65 7.07 -27.20
CA ASN A 474 -26.96 7.26 -27.83
C ASN A 474 -27.83 8.41 -27.25
N GLN A 475 -27.19 9.46 -26.72
CA GLN A 475 -27.87 10.67 -26.23
C GLN A 475 -27.83 11.78 -27.28
N GLU A 476 -28.99 12.34 -27.59
CA GLU A 476 -29.14 13.48 -28.51
C GLU A 476 -28.35 14.69 -28.00
N SER A 477 -27.59 15.35 -28.88
CA SER A 477 -26.66 16.48 -28.61
C SER A 477 -25.42 16.20 -27.74
N LEU A 478 -25.14 14.96 -27.30
CA LEU A 478 -23.95 14.70 -26.47
C LEU A 478 -22.64 14.91 -27.23
N ASP A 479 -22.63 14.61 -28.53
CA ASP A 479 -21.53 14.83 -29.47
C ASP A 479 -21.24 16.31 -29.77
N GLU A 480 -22.24 17.18 -29.66
CA GLU A 480 -22.06 18.64 -29.75
C GLU A 480 -21.50 19.23 -28.44
N LYS A 481 -21.85 18.62 -27.30
CA LYS A 481 -21.53 19.12 -25.95
C LYS A 481 -20.19 18.61 -25.40
N VAL A 482 -19.79 17.37 -25.68
CA VAL A 482 -18.59 16.75 -25.11
C VAL A 482 -17.35 17.02 -25.95
N ARG A 483 -16.27 17.51 -25.32
CA ARG A 483 -14.95 17.67 -25.92
C ARG A 483 -13.89 17.04 -25.04
N ILE A 484 -12.97 16.30 -25.66
CA ILE A 484 -11.80 15.74 -24.99
C ILE A 484 -10.63 16.66 -25.27
N LEU A 485 -9.89 17.03 -24.23
CA LEU A 485 -8.79 17.99 -24.29
C LEU A 485 -7.59 17.48 -23.50
N LYS A 486 -6.42 17.96 -23.87
CA LYS A 486 -5.21 17.83 -23.05
C LYS A 486 -5.17 18.98 -22.04
N TYR A 487 -4.83 18.70 -20.78
CA TYR A 487 -4.31 19.75 -19.89
C TYR A 487 -2.79 19.73 -19.93
N ASN A 488 -2.19 20.91 -19.92
CA ASN A 488 -0.74 20.99 -19.79
C ASN A 488 -0.38 20.85 -18.31
N ASN A 489 0.63 20.02 -18.02
CA ASN A 489 1.39 20.18 -16.79
C ASN A 489 2.00 21.58 -16.76
N ILE A 490 2.24 22.10 -15.56
CA ILE A 490 2.74 23.46 -15.37
C ILE A 490 4.11 23.66 -16.01
N ASP A 491 4.14 24.44 -17.08
CA ASP A 491 5.32 25.24 -17.46
C ASP A 491 5.33 26.53 -16.64
N ALA A 492 6.53 27.02 -16.31
CA ALA A 492 6.75 28.17 -15.42
C ALA A 492 5.94 29.42 -15.84
N ASP A 493 5.83 29.66 -17.15
CA ASP A 493 5.18 30.84 -17.75
C ASP A 493 3.67 30.94 -17.45
N ALA A 494 2.99 29.83 -17.12
CA ALA A 494 1.54 29.83 -16.94
C ALA A 494 1.08 30.54 -15.64
N LEU A 495 1.95 30.58 -14.61
CA LEU A 495 1.57 31.07 -13.28
C LEU A 495 1.83 32.56 -13.02
N ASP A 496 2.64 33.24 -13.83
CA ASP A 496 2.82 34.71 -13.73
C ASP A 496 1.50 35.48 -13.88
N SER A 497 0.51 34.86 -14.55
CA SER A 497 -0.86 35.38 -14.68
C SER A 497 -1.66 35.41 -13.37
N LEU A 498 -1.31 34.57 -12.38
CA LEU A 498 -2.10 34.41 -11.15
C LEU A 498 -1.99 35.61 -10.20
N SER A 499 -0.88 36.33 -10.24
CA SER A 499 -0.53 37.44 -9.32
C SER A 499 -1.53 38.60 -9.31
N ASN A 500 -2.38 38.72 -10.35
CA ASN A 500 -3.32 39.84 -10.53
C ASN A 500 -4.80 39.49 -10.30
N THR A 501 -5.15 38.25 -9.92
CA THR A 501 -6.55 37.82 -9.88
C THR A 501 -7.27 38.26 -8.60
N LYS A 502 -8.05 39.34 -8.64
CA LYS A 502 -8.96 39.71 -7.53
C LYS A 502 -10.06 38.67 -7.38
N VAL A 503 -10.17 38.05 -6.21
CA VAL A 503 -11.25 37.12 -5.88
C VAL A 503 -12.57 37.88 -5.74
N ILE A 504 -13.45 37.77 -6.73
CA ILE A 504 -14.83 38.29 -6.64
C ILE A 504 -15.62 37.40 -5.69
N THR A 505 -16.01 37.94 -4.55
CA THR A 505 -16.73 37.22 -3.49
C THR A 505 -18.24 37.21 -3.74
N SER A 506 -18.68 36.36 -4.66
CA SER A 506 -20.10 36.14 -4.95
C SER A 506 -20.74 35.17 -3.95
N LYS A 507 -22.00 35.41 -3.56
CA LYS A 507 -22.77 34.47 -2.72
C LYS A 507 -23.11 33.20 -3.50
N ASN A 508 -23.24 32.07 -2.79
CA ASN A 508 -23.68 30.82 -3.37
C ASN A 508 -25.11 30.96 -3.94
N GLU A 509 -25.27 30.68 -5.22
CA GLU A 509 -26.59 30.60 -5.86
C GLU A 509 -27.19 29.20 -5.64
N THR A 510 -28.51 29.12 -5.51
CA THR A 510 -29.23 27.86 -5.28
C THR A 510 -30.16 27.62 -6.46
N TYR A 511 -29.96 26.52 -7.18
CA TYR A 511 -30.81 26.11 -8.28
C TYR A 511 -31.91 25.16 -7.76
N ILE A 512 -33.09 25.22 -8.36
CA ILE A 512 -34.24 24.37 -8.03
C ILE A 512 -34.63 23.64 -9.32
N GLU A 513 -34.73 22.31 -9.25
CA GLU A 513 -34.91 21.44 -10.39
C GLU A 513 -36.25 20.69 -10.24
N ASP A 514 -37.14 20.82 -11.23
CA ASP A 514 -38.49 20.26 -11.20
C ASP A 514 -38.60 18.90 -11.93
N ASN A 515 -39.53 18.09 -11.44
CA ASN A 515 -39.64 16.63 -11.57
C ASN A 515 -39.82 15.96 -12.97
N GLN A 516 -39.44 14.66 -13.00
CA GLN A 516 -39.91 13.52 -13.85
C GLN A 516 -39.30 13.28 -15.27
N PRO A 517 -39.29 12.03 -15.79
CA PRO A 517 -39.31 10.70 -15.14
C PRO A 517 -38.25 9.69 -15.67
N SER A 518 -38.25 8.47 -15.10
CA SER A 518 -37.33 7.34 -15.34
C SER A 518 -37.36 6.66 -16.72
N LEU A 519 -36.23 6.05 -17.13
CA LEU A 519 -36.17 4.88 -18.05
C LEU A 519 -35.12 3.83 -17.61
N ILE A 520 -35.29 2.58 -18.03
CA ILE A 520 -34.72 1.34 -17.45
C ILE A 520 -34.21 0.37 -18.54
N ASN A 521 -33.26 -0.54 -18.18
CA ASN A 521 -32.64 -1.65 -18.95
C ASN A 521 -31.51 -1.19 -19.92
N SER A 522 -30.45 -1.95 -20.20
CA SER A 522 -30.10 -3.41 -20.05
C SER A 522 -28.55 -3.59 -20.03
N GLN A 523 -27.90 -4.70 -19.62
CA GLN A 523 -28.19 -5.86 -18.72
C GLN A 523 -26.95 -6.82 -18.58
N HIS A 524 -26.73 -7.42 -17.38
CA HIS A 524 -25.74 -8.49 -17.00
C HIS A 524 -24.40 -8.07 -16.36
N LEU A 525 -23.89 -8.88 -15.43
CA LEU A 525 -22.68 -8.70 -14.60
C LEU A 525 -22.51 -7.31 -13.97
N ASN A 526 -23.67 -6.71 -13.69
CA ASN A 526 -23.88 -5.27 -13.64
C ASN A 526 -22.88 -4.49 -14.52
N GLU A 527 -23.08 -4.51 -15.84
CA GLU A 527 -22.39 -3.73 -16.89
C GLU A 527 -22.09 -2.31 -16.47
N ALA A 528 -22.91 -1.77 -15.57
CA ALA A 528 -22.59 -0.60 -14.78
C ALA A 528 -21.11 -0.58 -14.34
N PHE A 529 -20.56 -1.54 -13.59
CA PHE A 529 -19.17 -1.47 -13.08
C PHE A 529 -18.04 -1.54 -14.15
N VAL A 530 -18.39 -1.81 -15.41
CA VAL A 530 -17.48 -1.73 -16.57
C VAL A 530 -17.64 -0.39 -17.29
N ASN A 531 -18.87 0.12 -17.39
CA ASN A 531 -19.23 1.32 -18.15
C ASN A 531 -19.36 2.59 -17.29
N ILE A 532 -19.37 2.47 -15.96
CA ILE A 532 -19.58 3.53 -14.98
C ILE A 532 -18.36 3.71 -14.09
N LEU A 533 -18.26 4.90 -13.52
CA LEU A 533 -17.27 5.28 -12.53
C LEU A 533 -17.99 5.62 -11.22
N PRO A 534 -18.29 4.62 -10.38
CA PRO A 534 -19.12 4.81 -9.20
C PRO A 534 -18.49 5.80 -8.21
N TYR A 535 -19.34 6.65 -7.64
CA TYR A 535 -18.98 7.58 -6.57
C TYR A 535 -20.06 7.55 -5.48
N GLY A 536 -19.78 8.12 -4.31
CA GLY A 536 -20.79 8.23 -3.26
C GLY A 536 -21.35 6.87 -2.84
N ASP A 537 -22.64 6.83 -2.59
CA ASP A 537 -23.35 5.64 -2.09
C ASP A 537 -23.49 4.54 -3.14
N ILE A 538 -23.26 4.84 -4.41
CA ILE A 538 -23.17 3.83 -5.47
C ILE A 538 -22.03 2.85 -5.15
N LEU A 539 -20.98 3.29 -4.43
CA LEU A 539 -19.90 2.42 -3.95
C LEU A 539 -20.32 1.51 -2.78
N LYS A 540 -21.25 1.94 -1.92
CA LYS A 540 -21.61 1.22 -0.67
C LYS A 540 -22.01 -0.23 -0.90
N PRO A 541 -22.85 -0.60 -1.89
CA PRO A 541 -23.16 -2.00 -2.19
C PRO A 541 -21.94 -2.86 -2.51
N PHE A 542 -20.96 -2.33 -3.25
CA PHE A 542 -19.74 -3.05 -3.61
C PHE A 542 -18.83 -3.23 -2.40
N LEU A 543 -18.65 -2.16 -1.62
CA LEU A 543 -17.79 -2.15 -0.43
C LEU A 543 -18.36 -2.95 0.76
N LYS A 544 -19.68 -3.17 0.82
CA LYS A 544 -20.36 -3.98 1.86
C LYS A 544 -20.33 -5.49 1.59
N THR A 545 -19.65 -5.96 0.54
CA THR A 545 -19.52 -7.40 0.26
C THR A 545 -18.57 -8.09 1.25
N ASP A 546 -18.89 -9.33 1.63
CA ASP A 546 -18.05 -10.15 2.55
C ASP A 546 -16.63 -10.42 2.02
N ALA A 547 -16.37 -10.13 0.73
CA ALA A 547 -15.06 -10.25 0.09
C ALA A 547 -14.07 -9.14 0.48
N ILE A 548 -14.55 -7.98 0.92
CA ILE A 548 -13.72 -6.79 1.21
C ILE A 548 -13.55 -6.64 2.71
N THR A 549 -12.30 -6.71 3.19
CA THR A 549 -12.01 -6.48 4.61
C THR A 549 -11.64 -5.02 4.89
N ALA A 550 -11.75 -4.62 6.15
CA ALA A 550 -11.25 -3.33 6.63
C ALA A 550 -9.73 -3.13 6.39
N ASN A 551 -8.96 -4.19 6.17
CA ASN A 551 -7.54 -4.08 5.84
C ASN A 551 -7.32 -3.75 4.35
N ASP A 552 -8.12 -4.35 3.47
CA ASP A 552 -8.02 -4.15 2.02
C ASP A 552 -8.37 -2.70 1.66
N ILE A 553 -9.41 -2.14 2.29
CA ILE A 553 -9.75 -0.71 2.17
C ILE A 553 -8.59 0.19 2.65
N LYS A 554 -7.88 -0.16 3.72
CA LYS A 554 -6.72 0.63 4.20
C LYS A 554 -5.52 0.56 3.26
N ILE A 555 -5.23 -0.60 2.70
CA ILE A 555 -4.16 -0.75 1.70
C ILE A 555 -4.47 0.12 0.48
N PHE A 556 -5.74 0.16 0.06
CA PHE A 556 -6.18 1.01 -1.04
C PHE A 556 -6.12 2.50 -0.70
N LEU A 557 -6.63 2.93 0.45
CA LEU A 557 -6.51 4.31 0.93
C LEU A 557 -5.03 4.74 1.04
N ALA A 558 -4.16 3.86 1.54
CA ALA A 558 -2.72 4.11 1.65
C ALA A 558 -2.03 4.34 0.29
N LYS A 559 -2.50 3.70 -0.80
CA LYS A 559 -2.07 4.02 -2.17
C LYS A 559 -2.49 5.42 -2.62
N LYS A 560 -3.64 5.93 -2.16
CA LYS A 560 -4.04 7.34 -2.36
C LYS A 560 -3.32 8.31 -1.42
N GLY A 561 -2.42 7.85 -0.56
CA GLY A 561 -1.77 8.68 0.46
C GLY A 561 -2.70 9.01 1.63
N ILE A 562 -3.76 8.22 1.85
CA ILE A 562 -4.74 8.42 2.93
C ILE A 562 -4.55 7.34 4.00
N TYR A 563 -4.30 7.74 5.24
CA TYR A 563 -3.97 6.82 6.34
C TYR A 563 -4.88 7.05 7.55
N THR A 564 -5.33 5.96 8.17
CA THR A 564 -6.13 6.01 9.40
C THR A 564 -5.89 4.80 10.29
N LYS A 565 -5.88 5.00 11.61
CA LYS A 565 -5.87 3.91 12.60
C LYS A 565 -7.22 3.21 12.69
N ASN A 566 -8.29 3.88 12.32
CA ASN A 566 -9.65 3.34 12.42
C ASN A 566 -9.75 1.98 11.70
N ALA A 567 -10.47 1.03 12.29
CA ALA A 567 -10.66 -0.32 11.77
C ALA A 567 -12.13 -0.73 11.64
N ASP A 568 -13.06 0.18 11.99
CA ASP A 568 -14.48 -0.02 11.74
C ASP A 568 -14.75 0.08 10.23
N ILE A 569 -15.20 -1.04 9.64
CA ILE A 569 -15.49 -1.13 8.22
C ILE A 569 -16.57 -0.12 7.80
N LYS A 570 -17.53 0.23 8.66
CA LYS A 570 -18.56 1.22 8.33
C LYS A 570 -17.93 2.60 8.10
N LYS A 571 -17.17 3.08 9.08
CA LYS A 571 -16.46 4.37 8.99
C LYS A 571 -15.47 4.42 7.82
N LEU A 572 -14.84 3.28 7.47
CA LEU A 572 -13.98 3.19 6.28
C LEU A 572 -14.77 3.25 4.98
N ILE A 573 -15.96 2.64 4.91
CA ILE A 573 -16.88 2.74 3.77
C ILE A 573 -17.43 4.16 3.64
N ASP A 574 -17.76 4.83 4.74
CA ASP A 574 -18.24 6.21 4.73
C ASP A 574 -17.13 7.19 4.27
N LEU A 575 -15.89 6.98 4.71
CA LEU A 575 -14.73 7.70 4.18
C LEU A 575 -14.56 7.46 2.67
N MET A 576 -14.56 6.20 2.22
CA MET A 576 -14.50 5.84 0.79
C MET A 576 -15.62 6.50 -0.03
N SER A 577 -16.84 6.56 0.50
CA SER A 577 -17.99 7.16 -0.19
C SER A 577 -17.83 8.68 -0.36
N SER A 578 -17.08 9.34 0.53
CA SER A 578 -16.76 10.78 0.42
C SER A 578 -15.60 11.13 -0.53
N LEU A 579 -14.98 10.13 -1.17
CA LEU A 579 -13.86 10.31 -2.09
C LEU A 579 -14.31 10.15 -3.56
N LEU A 580 -13.56 10.77 -4.46
CA LEU A 580 -13.62 10.49 -5.89
C LEU A 580 -12.42 9.63 -6.30
N PHE A 581 -12.67 8.66 -7.18
CA PHE A 581 -11.70 7.69 -7.66
C PHE A 581 -11.56 7.76 -9.17
N SER A 582 -10.33 7.65 -9.68
CA SER A 582 -10.12 7.49 -11.12
C SER A 582 -10.43 6.07 -11.60
N PRO A 583 -10.70 5.83 -12.90
CA PRO A 583 -10.88 4.50 -13.45
C PRO A 583 -9.77 3.53 -13.06
N ARG A 584 -8.50 3.95 -13.14
CA ARG A 584 -7.34 3.14 -12.75
C ARG A 584 -7.34 2.83 -11.26
N GLU A 585 -7.65 3.80 -10.40
CA GLU A 585 -7.77 3.55 -8.96
C GLU A 585 -8.83 2.48 -8.65
N LEU A 586 -9.96 2.47 -9.36
CA LEU A 586 -10.98 1.43 -9.16
C LEU A 586 -10.60 0.07 -9.76
N GLU A 587 -9.93 -0.01 -10.91
CA GLU A 587 -9.44 -1.30 -11.42
C GLU A 587 -8.34 -1.88 -10.51
N ASP A 588 -7.43 -1.04 -10.01
CA ASP A 588 -6.48 -1.40 -8.95
C ASP A 588 -7.23 -1.98 -7.74
N PHE A 589 -8.29 -1.31 -7.27
CA PHE A 589 -9.10 -1.81 -6.15
C PHE A 589 -9.76 -3.16 -6.44
N LYS A 590 -10.37 -3.35 -7.61
CA LYS A 590 -10.97 -4.64 -8.02
C LYS A 590 -9.94 -5.77 -8.00
N SER A 591 -8.70 -5.51 -8.41
CA SER A 591 -7.63 -6.52 -8.42
C SER A 591 -7.27 -7.07 -7.03
N TYR A 592 -7.58 -6.32 -5.95
CA TYR A 592 -7.38 -6.77 -4.56
C TYR A 592 -8.55 -7.55 -3.99
N ILE A 593 -9.70 -7.59 -4.66
CA ILE A 593 -10.86 -8.40 -4.27
C ILE A 593 -10.61 -9.85 -4.71
N ASP A 594 -9.61 -10.47 -4.09
CA ASP A 594 -9.33 -11.90 -4.26
C ASP A 594 -10.54 -12.70 -3.77
N VAL A 595 -10.98 -13.68 -4.55
CA VAL A 595 -12.28 -14.33 -4.35
C VAL A 595 -12.19 -15.30 -3.17
N LYS A 596 -12.33 -14.78 -1.95
CA LYS A 596 -12.26 -15.55 -0.70
C LYS A 596 -13.55 -16.32 -0.47
N GLY A 597 -13.67 -17.45 -1.15
CA GLY A 597 -14.76 -18.41 -1.03
C GLY A 597 -14.40 -19.65 -0.21
N LYS A 598 -15.41 -20.30 0.37
CA LYS A 598 -15.22 -21.53 1.16
C LYS A 598 -14.80 -22.70 0.26
N ILE A 599 -13.54 -23.10 0.32
CA ILE A 599 -12.98 -24.19 -0.49
C ILE A 599 -13.80 -25.49 -0.31
N VAL A 600 -14.28 -26.03 -1.43
CA VAL A 600 -15.02 -27.29 -1.52
C VAL A 600 -14.09 -28.40 -2.00
N HIS A 601 -13.39 -29.05 -1.07
CA HIS A 601 -12.49 -30.17 -1.38
C HIS A 601 -13.18 -31.26 -2.22
N SER A 602 -12.44 -31.87 -3.15
CA SER A 602 -12.82 -33.09 -3.86
C SER A 602 -11.88 -34.23 -3.44
N SER A 603 -12.32 -35.48 -3.67
CA SER A 603 -11.40 -36.62 -3.53
C SER A 603 -10.50 -36.68 -4.77
N PRO A 604 -9.17 -36.83 -4.61
CA PRO A 604 -8.29 -36.97 -5.76
C PRO A 604 -8.69 -38.19 -6.61
N THR A 605 -8.55 -38.06 -7.93
CA THR A 605 -8.77 -39.15 -8.88
C THR A 605 -7.41 -39.66 -9.38
N PHE A 606 -7.24 -40.98 -9.39
CA PHE A 606 -6.01 -41.65 -9.79
C PHE A 606 -6.21 -42.43 -11.09
N PHE A 607 -5.22 -42.34 -11.98
CA PHE A 607 -5.13 -43.13 -13.21
C PHE A 607 -3.74 -43.74 -13.33
N ASN A 608 -3.64 -44.95 -13.89
CA ASN A 608 -2.36 -45.52 -14.31
C ASN A 608 -1.94 -44.89 -15.65
N ILE A 609 -0.64 -44.62 -15.78
CA ILE A 609 -0.02 -44.05 -16.99
C ILE A 609 0.52 -45.18 -17.87
N LYS A 610 0.17 -45.15 -19.16
CA LYS A 610 0.65 -46.12 -20.17
C LYS A 610 1.98 -45.72 -20.82
N GLN A 611 2.26 -44.42 -20.91
CA GLN A 611 3.39 -43.87 -21.67
C GLN A 611 4.23 -42.92 -20.81
N ASP A 612 5.55 -43.06 -20.83
CA ASP A 612 6.46 -42.24 -20.01
C ASP A 612 6.78 -40.86 -20.64
N GLU A 613 5.74 -40.11 -21.01
CA GLU A 613 5.87 -38.71 -21.43
C GLU A 613 5.68 -37.75 -20.22
N THR A 614 6.24 -36.54 -20.32
CA THR A 614 6.02 -35.45 -19.35
C THR A 614 4.70 -34.76 -19.61
N LEU A 615 4.05 -34.20 -18.57
CA LEU A 615 2.74 -33.56 -18.74
C LEU A 615 2.79 -32.39 -19.73
N GLU A 616 3.88 -31.63 -19.78
CA GLU A 616 4.03 -30.51 -20.73
C GLU A 616 3.97 -30.98 -22.20
N THR A 617 4.55 -32.16 -22.52
CA THR A 617 4.49 -32.74 -23.86
C THR A 617 3.10 -33.29 -24.17
N VAL A 618 2.45 -33.92 -23.18
CA VAL A 618 1.09 -34.46 -23.26
C VAL A 618 0.07 -33.35 -23.51
N PHE A 619 0.10 -32.26 -22.73
CA PHE A 619 -0.82 -31.14 -22.89
C PHE A 619 -0.69 -30.40 -24.23
N LYS A 620 0.48 -30.42 -24.88
CA LYS A 620 0.64 -29.90 -26.26
C LYS A 620 -0.12 -30.71 -27.32
N LYS A 621 -0.51 -31.96 -27.02
CA LYS A 621 -1.27 -32.86 -27.92
C LYS A 621 -2.79 -32.88 -27.63
N VAL A 622 -3.22 -32.21 -26.56
CA VAL A 622 -4.59 -32.26 -26.01
C VAL A 622 -5.35 -30.98 -26.37
N LYS A 623 -6.62 -31.12 -26.73
CA LYS A 623 -7.51 -29.99 -27.02
C LYS A 623 -8.69 -29.99 -26.05
N ILE A 624 -8.62 -29.10 -25.05
CA ILE A 624 -9.68 -28.91 -24.06
C ILE A 624 -10.67 -27.89 -24.62
N ASN A 625 -11.88 -28.33 -24.97
CA ASN A 625 -13.02 -27.46 -25.22
C ASN A 625 -13.70 -27.13 -23.87
N THR A 626 -14.12 -25.88 -23.65
CA THR A 626 -14.79 -25.45 -22.41
C THR A 626 -16.22 -24.94 -22.59
N ASP A 627 -16.71 -24.87 -23.83
CA ASP A 627 -17.90 -24.12 -24.25
C ASP A 627 -19.17 -24.57 -23.49
N ASN A 628 -19.31 -25.88 -23.29
CA ASN A 628 -20.50 -26.50 -22.68
C ASN A 628 -20.34 -26.77 -21.16
N LEU A 629 -19.27 -26.28 -20.51
CA LEU A 629 -19.01 -26.57 -19.09
C LEU A 629 -20.07 -25.97 -18.16
N ALA A 630 -20.72 -24.87 -18.56
CA ALA A 630 -21.76 -24.19 -17.79
C ALA A 630 -23.20 -24.70 -18.05
N ASP A 631 -23.42 -25.57 -19.04
CA ASP A 631 -24.77 -25.94 -19.50
C ASP A 631 -25.69 -26.45 -18.39
N GLY A 632 -26.88 -25.85 -18.25
CA GLY A 632 -27.87 -26.21 -17.24
C GLY A 632 -27.49 -25.86 -15.79
N LEU A 633 -26.47 -25.00 -15.59
CA LEU A 633 -26.09 -24.44 -14.30
C LEU A 633 -26.36 -22.93 -14.30
N ASP A 634 -26.79 -22.36 -13.17
CA ASP A 634 -26.94 -20.90 -13.00
C ASP A 634 -25.58 -20.25 -12.68
N VAL A 635 -24.68 -20.31 -13.66
CA VAL A 635 -23.30 -19.82 -13.58
C VAL A 635 -22.82 -19.45 -14.98
N LYS A 636 -21.98 -18.41 -15.07
CA LYS A 636 -21.23 -18.05 -16.27
C LYS A 636 -19.74 -18.35 -16.05
N ILE A 637 -19.07 -18.82 -17.10
CA ILE A 637 -17.60 -18.92 -17.12
C ILE A 637 -17.08 -17.66 -17.81
N ILE A 638 -16.14 -16.95 -17.18
CA ILE A 638 -15.65 -15.66 -17.67
C ILE A 638 -14.52 -15.84 -18.70
N ASN A 639 -13.66 -16.84 -18.51
CA ASN A 639 -12.45 -17.06 -19.31
C ASN A 639 -12.48 -18.36 -20.14
N SER A 640 -13.63 -18.73 -20.72
CA SER A 640 -13.77 -19.89 -21.63
C SER A 640 -12.70 -19.89 -22.73
N ASP A 641 -12.49 -18.71 -23.32
CA ASP A 641 -11.65 -18.51 -24.49
C ASP A 641 -10.17 -18.29 -24.11
N SER A 642 -9.88 -18.12 -22.81
CA SER A 642 -8.57 -17.80 -22.25
C SER A 642 -8.33 -18.58 -20.94
N LEU A 643 -8.48 -19.90 -21.04
CA LEU A 643 -8.17 -20.85 -19.98
C LEU A 643 -6.72 -20.63 -19.49
N LYS A 644 -6.55 -20.24 -18.21
CA LYS A 644 -5.21 -20.03 -17.65
C LYS A 644 -4.56 -21.39 -17.38
N LEU A 645 -3.49 -21.66 -18.12
CA LEU A 645 -2.69 -22.89 -18.09
C LEU A 645 -1.33 -22.55 -17.48
N GLU A 646 -1.00 -23.19 -16.35
CA GLU A 646 0.28 -23.00 -15.64
C GLU A 646 0.98 -24.35 -15.53
N SER A 647 2.21 -24.47 -16.05
CA SER A 647 3.04 -25.67 -15.88
C SER A 647 4.13 -25.43 -14.83
N ASN A 648 4.48 -26.49 -14.09
CA ASN A 648 5.63 -26.51 -13.19
C ASN A 648 6.54 -27.69 -13.55
N PRO A 649 7.51 -27.50 -14.48
CA PRO A 649 8.37 -28.57 -14.97
C PRO A 649 9.18 -29.27 -13.87
N ALA A 650 9.54 -28.56 -12.80
CA ALA A 650 10.33 -29.11 -11.69
C ALA A 650 9.55 -30.11 -10.81
N LYS A 651 8.23 -30.24 -10.99
CA LYS A 651 7.36 -31.15 -10.23
C LYS A 651 6.48 -32.04 -11.11
N ASP A 652 6.65 -31.97 -12.43
CA ASP A 652 5.74 -32.52 -13.46
C ASP A 652 4.26 -32.33 -13.06
N GLU A 653 3.92 -31.06 -12.83
CA GLU A 653 2.62 -30.58 -12.35
C GLU A 653 2.04 -29.56 -13.35
N PHE A 654 0.74 -29.67 -13.61
CA PHE A 654 0.01 -28.85 -14.56
C PHE A 654 -1.28 -28.34 -13.93
N LYS A 655 -1.55 -27.04 -14.03
CA LYS A 655 -2.70 -26.39 -13.40
C LYS A 655 -3.56 -25.67 -14.43
N LEU A 656 -4.87 -25.84 -14.30
CA LEU A 656 -5.90 -25.19 -15.11
C LEU A 656 -6.80 -24.36 -14.19
N THR A 657 -7.04 -23.10 -14.56
CA THR A 657 -7.86 -22.16 -13.78
C THR A 657 -8.99 -21.56 -14.62
N LEU A 658 -10.22 -21.78 -14.17
CA LEU A 658 -11.43 -21.12 -14.64
C LEU A 658 -11.95 -20.13 -13.60
N ILE A 659 -12.38 -18.97 -14.06
CA ILE A 659 -13.07 -17.94 -13.29
C ILE A 659 -14.55 -18.04 -13.62
N THR A 660 -15.38 -18.12 -12.58
CA THR A 660 -16.82 -18.37 -12.67
C THR A 660 -17.60 -17.22 -12.02
N GLU A 661 -18.90 -17.17 -12.29
CA GLU A 661 -19.74 -16.05 -11.89
C GLU A 661 -21.18 -16.50 -11.70
N THR A 662 -21.77 -16.25 -10.54
CA THR A 662 -23.12 -16.71 -10.17
C THR A 662 -24.00 -15.52 -9.80
N LYS A 663 -25.27 -15.52 -10.21
CA LYS A 663 -26.21 -14.47 -9.80
C LYS A 663 -26.72 -14.70 -8.38
N ASP A 664 -26.76 -13.63 -7.59
CA ASP A 664 -27.43 -13.59 -6.30
C ASP A 664 -28.66 -12.66 -6.39
N PRO A 665 -29.89 -13.21 -6.45
CA PRO A 665 -31.11 -12.41 -6.52
C PRO A 665 -31.47 -11.73 -5.18
N THR A 666 -30.74 -11.99 -4.10
CA THR A 666 -30.98 -11.41 -2.77
C THR A 666 -30.07 -10.21 -2.45
N SER A 667 -29.02 -9.97 -3.25
CA SER A 667 -28.18 -8.77 -3.13
C SER A 667 -28.71 -7.61 -3.98
N SER A 668 -28.11 -6.43 -3.83
CA SER A 668 -28.49 -5.24 -4.61
C SER A 668 -28.44 -5.53 -6.11
N LEU A 669 -29.40 -4.99 -6.88
CA LEU A 669 -29.40 -5.08 -8.36
C LEU A 669 -28.07 -4.61 -8.97
N LEU A 670 -27.35 -3.71 -8.29
CA LEU A 670 -26.04 -3.20 -8.73
C LEU A 670 -24.86 -4.16 -8.45
N VAL A 671 -25.04 -5.17 -7.60
CA VAL A 671 -24.01 -6.15 -7.22
C VAL A 671 -24.65 -7.54 -7.10
N ASN A 672 -25.49 -7.89 -8.07
CA ASN A 672 -26.28 -9.13 -8.07
C ASN A 672 -25.47 -10.35 -8.54
N THR A 673 -24.15 -10.30 -8.40
CA THR A 673 -23.20 -11.27 -8.95
C THR A 673 -22.09 -11.58 -7.96
N LYS A 674 -21.79 -12.88 -7.82
CA LYS A 674 -20.76 -13.42 -6.96
C LYS A 674 -19.70 -14.10 -7.82
N PRO A 675 -18.45 -13.59 -7.84
CA PRO A 675 -17.37 -14.26 -8.53
C PRO A 675 -17.03 -15.58 -7.83
N GLY A 676 -16.51 -16.53 -8.61
CA GLY A 676 -16.11 -17.85 -8.17
C GLY A 676 -14.83 -18.29 -8.89
N LYS A 677 -14.31 -19.44 -8.47
CA LYS A 677 -13.05 -20.00 -8.98
C LYS A 677 -13.13 -21.51 -9.02
N ALA A 678 -12.61 -22.08 -10.09
CA ALA A 678 -12.54 -23.51 -10.36
C ALA A 678 -11.11 -23.85 -10.81
N GLU A 679 -10.32 -24.48 -9.93
CA GLU A 679 -8.94 -24.90 -10.25
C GLU A 679 -8.81 -26.44 -10.28
N VAL A 680 -8.12 -26.94 -11.30
CA VAL A 680 -7.75 -28.35 -11.44
C VAL A 680 -6.23 -28.44 -11.51
N VAL A 681 -5.64 -29.30 -10.68
CA VAL A 681 -4.20 -29.53 -10.65
C VAL A 681 -3.93 -31.01 -10.92
N ILE A 682 -3.05 -31.28 -11.87
CA ILE A 682 -2.73 -32.61 -12.39
C ILE A 682 -1.24 -32.84 -12.18
N LYS A 683 -0.88 -33.94 -11.52
CA LYS A 683 0.50 -34.22 -11.09
C LYS A 683 0.88 -35.64 -11.52
N LYS A 684 2.03 -35.80 -12.16
CA LYS A 684 2.61 -37.13 -12.41
C LYS A 684 3.42 -37.55 -11.17
N LYS A 685 3.18 -38.77 -10.68
CA LYS A 685 3.95 -39.40 -9.60
C LYS A 685 4.20 -40.85 -9.98
N ASP A 686 5.46 -41.22 -10.21
CA ASP A 686 5.84 -42.54 -10.69
C ASP A 686 5.00 -42.92 -11.95
N ASN A 687 4.42 -44.13 -11.98
CA ASN A 687 3.52 -44.57 -13.06
C ASN A 687 2.04 -44.13 -12.86
N GLN A 688 1.75 -43.16 -11.99
CA GLN A 688 0.39 -42.71 -11.69
C GLN A 688 0.17 -41.22 -11.98
N LEU A 689 -1.01 -40.91 -12.49
CA LEU A 689 -1.51 -39.56 -12.67
C LEU A 689 -2.48 -39.23 -11.54
N VAL A 690 -2.20 -38.16 -10.79
CA VAL A 690 -3.05 -37.68 -9.69
C VAL A 690 -3.74 -36.40 -10.14
N VAL A 691 -5.08 -36.44 -10.23
CA VAL A 691 -5.92 -35.27 -10.52
C VAL A 691 -6.57 -34.78 -9.23
N VAL A 692 -6.23 -33.56 -8.83
CA VAL A 692 -6.70 -32.89 -7.61
C VAL A 692 -7.51 -31.65 -7.97
N THR A 693 -8.60 -31.42 -7.25
CA THR A 693 -9.30 -30.12 -7.29
C THR A 693 -8.75 -29.22 -6.20
N GLU A 694 -8.20 -28.07 -6.55
CA GLU A 694 -7.85 -27.02 -5.59
C GLU A 694 -8.85 -25.85 -5.67
N ASN A 695 -8.93 -25.05 -4.59
CA ASN A 695 -9.54 -23.71 -4.55
C ASN A 695 -10.91 -23.52 -5.24
N THR A 696 -11.78 -24.53 -5.16
CA THR A 696 -13.15 -24.49 -5.70
C THR A 696 -14.11 -23.82 -4.73
N ILE A 697 -14.76 -22.73 -5.14
CA ILE A 697 -15.42 -21.80 -4.22
C ILE A 697 -16.88 -22.15 -3.93
N SER A 698 -17.64 -22.55 -4.95
CA SER A 698 -19.05 -22.89 -4.82
C SER A 698 -19.33 -24.36 -5.16
N ARG A 699 -20.54 -24.82 -4.83
CA ARG A 699 -21.02 -26.14 -5.28
C ARG A 699 -21.11 -26.19 -6.81
N THR A 700 -21.45 -25.07 -7.46
CA THR A 700 -21.58 -24.96 -8.91
C THR A 700 -20.22 -25.03 -9.60
N ASP A 701 -19.21 -24.38 -9.03
CA ASP A 701 -17.81 -24.47 -9.47
C ASP A 701 -17.31 -25.93 -9.40
N LYS A 702 -17.73 -26.69 -8.39
CA LYS A 702 -17.42 -28.12 -8.29
C LYS A 702 -18.03 -28.93 -9.43
N TYR A 703 -19.23 -28.58 -9.92
CA TYR A 703 -19.80 -29.23 -11.10
C TYR A 703 -19.02 -28.87 -12.37
N ILE A 704 -18.59 -27.62 -12.54
CA ILE A 704 -17.71 -27.19 -13.63
C ILE A 704 -16.39 -27.97 -13.59
N VAL A 705 -15.73 -28.06 -12.43
CA VAL A 705 -14.50 -28.85 -12.25
C VAL A 705 -14.71 -30.32 -12.61
N ASN A 706 -15.78 -30.95 -12.12
CA ASN A 706 -16.06 -32.35 -12.44
C ASN A 706 -16.26 -32.58 -13.94
N ARG A 707 -16.88 -31.64 -14.66
CA ARG A 707 -17.03 -31.67 -16.13
C ARG A 707 -15.69 -31.48 -16.82
N LEU A 708 -14.87 -30.52 -16.39
CA LEU A 708 -13.53 -30.27 -16.93
C LEU A 708 -12.60 -31.49 -16.76
N VAL A 709 -12.61 -32.13 -15.59
CA VAL A 709 -11.83 -33.36 -15.33
C VAL A 709 -12.26 -34.51 -16.27
N LYS A 710 -13.56 -34.61 -16.61
CA LYS A 710 -14.06 -35.63 -17.56
C LYS A 710 -13.56 -35.36 -18.98
N ILE A 711 -13.53 -34.11 -19.44
CA ILE A 711 -13.00 -33.74 -20.76
C ILE A 711 -11.50 -34.05 -20.84
N ILE A 712 -10.73 -33.72 -19.80
CA ILE A 712 -9.29 -34.02 -19.75
C ILE A 712 -9.04 -35.54 -19.77
N GLU A 713 -9.83 -36.33 -19.03
CA GLU A 713 -9.78 -37.79 -19.07
C GLU A 713 -10.06 -38.35 -20.47
N GLU A 714 -11.11 -37.89 -21.13
CA GLU A 714 -11.49 -38.33 -22.47
C GLU A 714 -10.38 -38.03 -23.49
N GLU A 715 -9.78 -36.84 -23.42
CA GLU A 715 -8.63 -36.46 -24.24
C GLU A 715 -7.37 -37.29 -23.91
N PHE A 716 -7.09 -37.55 -22.64
CA PHE A 716 -5.92 -38.36 -22.22
C PHE A 716 -6.07 -39.83 -22.65
N LYS A 717 -7.30 -40.36 -22.70
CA LYS A 717 -7.60 -41.67 -23.30
C LYS A 717 -7.50 -41.64 -24.82
N ARG A 718 -7.94 -40.56 -25.49
CA ARG A 718 -7.84 -40.39 -26.95
C ARG A 718 -6.39 -40.44 -27.47
N ILE A 719 -5.43 -39.96 -26.67
CA ILE A 719 -3.99 -40.02 -26.98
C ILE A 719 -3.27 -41.24 -26.36
N ASP A 720 -4.03 -42.17 -25.77
CA ASP A 720 -3.55 -43.40 -25.13
C ASP A 720 -2.53 -43.19 -23.99
N PHE A 721 -2.60 -42.06 -23.28
CA PHE A 721 -1.67 -41.72 -22.19
C PHE A 721 -2.02 -42.42 -20.86
N ILE A 722 -3.31 -42.69 -20.62
CA ILE A 722 -3.84 -43.31 -19.38
C ILE A 722 -4.65 -44.59 -19.65
N GLU A 723 -4.74 -45.45 -18.65
CA GLU A 723 -5.64 -46.62 -18.67
C GLU A 723 -7.13 -46.23 -18.67
N GLU A 724 -7.98 -47.12 -19.20
CA GLU A 724 -9.43 -46.86 -19.31
C GLU A 724 -10.14 -46.86 -17.95
N GLU A 725 -9.67 -47.67 -17.01
CA GLU A 725 -10.26 -47.81 -15.68
C GLU A 725 -9.67 -46.81 -14.68
N LYS A 726 -10.54 -46.17 -13.90
CA LYS A 726 -10.15 -45.32 -12.77
C LYS A 726 -9.87 -46.17 -11.55
N ILE A 727 -8.82 -45.86 -10.79
CA ILE A 727 -8.65 -46.46 -9.46
C ILE A 727 -9.64 -45.80 -8.49
N LYS A 728 -10.84 -46.37 -8.40
CA LYS A 728 -11.86 -46.00 -7.41
C LYS A 728 -11.92 -47.07 -6.33
N VAL A 729 -11.78 -46.65 -5.08
CA VAL A 729 -12.00 -47.52 -3.92
C VAL A 729 -13.50 -47.58 -3.64
N MET A 730 -14.14 -48.64 -4.13
CA MET A 730 -15.54 -48.91 -3.81
C MET A 730 -15.64 -49.75 -2.55
N PHE A 731 -16.79 -49.70 -1.89
CA PHE A 731 -17.14 -50.57 -0.75
C PHE A 731 -17.00 -52.07 -1.11
N ARG A 732 -17.34 -52.44 -2.36
CA ARG A 732 -17.20 -53.81 -2.87
C ARG A 732 -15.75 -54.24 -3.24
N ASN A 733 -14.77 -53.35 -3.29
CA ASN A 733 -13.41 -53.68 -3.77
C ASN A 733 -12.56 -54.50 -2.79
N PHE A 734 -13.03 -54.69 -1.56
CA PHE A 734 -12.30 -55.42 -0.52
C PHE A 734 -12.63 -56.90 -0.56
N SER A 735 -11.61 -57.75 -0.47
CA SER A 735 -11.68 -59.21 -0.52
C SER A 735 -12.47 -59.81 0.64
N SER A 736 -12.63 -59.07 1.74
CA SER A 736 -13.46 -59.45 2.88
C SER A 736 -13.95 -58.24 3.68
N ASN A 737 -15.02 -58.42 4.44
CA ASN A 737 -15.48 -57.45 5.43
C ASN A 737 -14.38 -57.10 6.45
N THR A 738 -13.60 -58.09 6.90
CA THR A 738 -12.46 -57.88 7.82
C THR A 738 -11.41 -56.94 7.22
N GLU A 739 -11.12 -57.07 5.92
CA GLU A 739 -10.19 -56.19 5.22
C GLU A 739 -10.74 -54.75 5.13
N ARG A 740 -12.02 -54.57 4.79
CA ARG A 740 -12.70 -53.26 4.78
C ARG A 740 -12.71 -52.60 6.16
N VAL A 741 -12.98 -53.37 7.22
CA VAL A 741 -12.94 -52.91 8.61
C VAL A 741 -11.52 -52.47 8.99
N ASN A 742 -10.52 -53.29 8.70
CA ASN A 742 -9.12 -52.96 8.98
C ASN A 742 -8.64 -51.74 8.17
N PHE A 743 -9.08 -51.58 6.92
CA PHE A 743 -8.76 -50.41 6.09
C PHE A 743 -9.25 -49.11 6.73
N LEU A 744 -10.50 -49.05 7.16
CA LEU A 744 -10.99 -47.87 7.88
C LEU A 744 -10.24 -47.70 9.22
N LEU A 745 -10.13 -48.74 10.05
CA LEU A 745 -9.41 -48.65 11.34
C LEU A 745 -7.95 -48.20 11.19
N SER A 746 -7.29 -48.48 10.05
CA SER A 746 -5.90 -48.08 9.80
C SER A 746 -5.69 -46.56 9.86
N PHE A 747 -6.71 -45.74 9.63
CA PHE A 747 -6.64 -44.28 9.76
C PHE A 747 -6.48 -43.78 11.21
N SER A 748 -6.64 -44.65 12.21
CA SER A 748 -6.27 -44.34 13.60
C SER A 748 -4.76 -44.48 13.87
N ASN A 749 -4.01 -45.21 13.02
CA ASN A 749 -2.55 -45.22 13.06
C ASN A 749 -2.01 -44.02 12.27
N ILE A 750 -1.32 -43.13 12.99
CA ILE A 750 -0.73 -41.89 12.51
C ILE A 750 0.79 -41.82 12.76
N ASP A 751 1.46 -42.97 12.94
CA ASP A 751 2.89 -43.03 13.30
C ASP A 751 3.81 -42.36 12.25
N SER A 752 3.34 -42.25 11.01
CA SER A 752 4.00 -41.57 9.89
C SER A 752 3.73 -40.06 9.82
N SER A 753 2.87 -39.51 10.69
CA SER A 753 2.47 -38.12 10.67
C SER A 753 3.46 -37.22 11.41
N VAL A 754 3.71 -36.04 10.84
CA VAL A 754 4.56 -35.00 11.46
C VAL A 754 3.71 -33.93 12.17
N LEU A 755 2.43 -33.80 11.78
CA LEU A 755 1.51 -32.82 12.36
C LEU A 755 0.58 -33.43 13.42
N PHE A 756 0.03 -34.62 13.15
CA PHE A 756 -0.87 -35.31 14.07
C PHE A 756 -0.09 -36.14 15.10
N HIS A 757 -0.51 -36.10 16.36
CA HIS A 757 0.15 -36.81 17.46
C HIS A 757 -0.82 -37.59 18.38
N GLU A 758 -2.13 -37.51 18.13
CA GLU A 758 -3.14 -38.32 18.81
C GLU A 758 -4.34 -38.51 17.86
N ALA A 759 -5.01 -39.67 17.91
CA ALA A 759 -6.19 -39.99 17.13
C ALA A 759 -7.25 -40.69 18.01
N ASP A 760 -8.46 -40.13 18.08
CA ASP A 760 -9.60 -40.67 18.83
C ASP A 760 -10.77 -41.00 17.89
N ILE A 761 -11.21 -42.26 17.85
CA ILE A 761 -12.37 -42.67 17.04
C ILE A 761 -13.65 -42.27 17.79
N GLN A 762 -14.40 -41.32 17.21
CA GLN A 762 -15.53 -40.66 17.85
C GLN A 762 -16.91 -41.12 17.37
N SER A 763 -17.01 -41.65 16.16
CA SER A 763 -18.26 -42.22 15.65
C SER A 763 -17.99 -43.31 14.64
N ILE A 764 -18.83 -44.34 14.64
CA ILE A 764 -18.72 -45.51 13.77
C ILE A 764 -20.12 -45.97 13.37
N LYS A 765 -20.34 -46.16 12.07
CA LYS A 765 -21.62 -46.57 11.48
C LYS A 765 -21.47 -47.85 10.66
N PHE A 766 -22.26 -48.86 10.97
CA PHE A 766 -22.20 -50.17 10.31
C PHE A 766 -23.53 -50.93 10.33
N LYS A 767 -23.61 -52.01 9.55
CA LYS A 767 -24.65 -53.05 9.63
C LYS A 767 -23.98 -54.42 9.74
N PHE A 768 -24.65 -55.43 10.31
CA PHE A 768 -24.20 -56.82 10.23
C PHE A 768 -24.53 -57.47 8.87
N ASP A 769 -23.60 -58.27 8.35
CA ASP A 769 -23.75 -59.05 7.12
C ASP A 769 -24.45 -60.38 7.41
N GLU A 770 -25.75 -60.43 7.10
CA GLU A 770 -26.64 -61.59 7.28
C GLU A 770 -26.16 -62.87 6.57
N ASN A 771 -25.22 -62.76 5.63
CA ASN A 771 -24.66 -63.90 4.88
C ASN A 771 -23.43 -64.52 5.55
N THR A 772 -23.05 -64.06 6.74
CA THR A 772 -21.87 -64.52 7.49
C THR A 772 -22.26 -65.08 8.85
N GLU A 773 -21.39 -65.88 9.47
CA GLU A 773 -21.60 -66.34 10.84
C GLU A 773 -21.47 -65.15 11.81
N ILE A 774 -22.60 -64.63 12.28
CA ILE A 774 -22.67 -63.57 13.30
C ILE A 774 -22.53 -64.22 14.70
N PRO A 775 -21.60 -63.76 15.55
CA PRO A 775 -21.45 -64.30 16.90
C PRO A 775 -22.75 -64.21 17.71
N VAL A 776 -23.05 -65.25 18.50
CA VAL A 776 -24.30 -65.39 19.27
C VAL A 776 -24.60 -64.16 20.14
N LEU A 777 -23.56 -63.51 20.68
CA LEU A 777 -23.65 -62.31 21.52
C LEU A 777 -24.15 -61.04 20.80
N TYR A 778 -24.30 -61.08 19.48
CA TYR A 778 -24.77 -59.95 18.67
C TYR A 778 -26.03 -60.29 17.84
N GLN A 779 -26.59 -61.50 17.94
CA GLN A 779 -27.75 -61.94 17.15
C GLN A 779 -29.03 -61.12 17.44
N ASP A 780 -29.15 -60.57 18.65
CA ASP A 780 -30.20 -59.63 19.06
C ASP A 780 -30.11 -58.26 18.36
N LYS A 781 -28.94 -57.93 17.79
CA LYS A 781 -28.67 -56.69 17.04
C LYS A 781 -28.74 -56.90 15.52
N VAL A 782 -29.35 -57.99 15.04
CA VAL A 782 -29.46 -58.32 13.61
C VAL A 782 -30.91 -58.19 13.13
N ASP A 783 -31.18 -57.14 12.38
CA ASP A 783 -32.44 -56.95 11.64
C ASP A 783 -32.14 -56.33 10.27
N LYS A 784 -32.99 -56.61 9.28
CA LYS A 784 -32.76 -56.35 7.85
C LYS A 784 -32.58 -54.88 7.50
N ASP A 785 -33.16 -53.98 8.29
CA ASP A 785 -33.04 -52.54 8.09
C ASP A 785 -32.28 -51.82 9.24
N LEU A 786 -31.75 -52.56 10.22
CA LEU A 786 -31.06 -51.96 11.37
C LEU A 786 -29.62 -51.54 11.01
N VAL A 787 -29.35 -50.23 11.06
CA VAL A 787 -28.02 -49.64 10.93
C VAL A 787 -27.58 -49.11 12.29
N ILE A 788 -26.48 -49.64 12.81
CA ILE A 788 -25.90 -49.26 14.10
C ILE A 788 -25.01 -48.03 13.89
N ASN A 789 -25.18 -47.01 14.74
CA ASN A 789 -24.28 -45.86 14.82
C ASN A 789 -23.89 -45.64 16.29
N PHE A 790 -22.61 -45.84 16.60
CA PHE A 790 -22.05 -45.47 17.89
C PHE A 790 -21.42 -44.09 17.79
N GLU A 791 -21.65 -43.24 18.79
CA GLU A 791 -20.94 -41.97 18.99
C GLU A 791 -20.41 -41.90 20.43
N GLY A 792 -19.16 -41.48 20.63
CA GLY A 792 -18.49 -41.52 21.93
C GLY A 792 -17.03 -41.07 21.87
N LYS A 793 -16.23 -41.52 22.85
CA LYS A 793 -14.76 -41.43 22.86
C LYS A 793 -14.20 -42.82 23.05
N GLY A 794 -13.03 -43.10 22.48
CA GLY A 794 -12.35 -44.39 22.68
C GLY A 794 -13.04 -45.58 22.00
N LEU A 795 -13.82 -45.37 20.92
CA LEU A 795 -14.55 -46.44 20.23
C LEU A 795 -13.66 -47.52 19.58
N HIS A 796 -12.33 -47.38 19.65
CA HIS A 796 -11.38 -48.42 19.30
C HIS A 796 -11.44 -49.65 20.23
N THR A 797 -12.03 -49.53 21.43
CA THR A 797 -12.20 -50.65 22.38
C THR A 797 -13.50 -51.44 22.18
N LEU A 798 -14.29 -51.16 21.13
CA LEU A 798 -15.51 -51.93 20.85
C LEU A 798 -15.16 -53.39 20.55
N THR A 799 -15.81 -54.33 21.22
CA THR A 799 -15.57 -55.78 21.04
C THR A 799 -15.95 -56.22 19.63
N GLU A 800 -17.03 -55.64 19.08
CA GLU A 800 -17.46 -55.81 17.69
C GLU A 800 -16.35 -55.50 16.66
N LEU A 801 -15.44 -54.58 16.98
CA LEU A 801 -14.35 -54.12 16.11
C LEU A 801 -12.97 -54.64 16.55
N SER A 802 -12.93 -55.52 17.55
CA SER A 802 -11.70 -56.13 18.06
C SER A 802 -11.65 -57.62 17.73
N GLU A 803 -12.77 -58.33 17.86
CA GLU A 803 -12.86 -59.77 17.59
C GLU A 803 -12.84 -60.09 16.09
N LYS A 804 -11.97 -61.02 15.68
CA LYS A 804 -11.82 -61.40 14.26
C LYS A 804 -13.13 -61.90 13.62
N ASN A 805 -13.94 -62.63 14.38
CA ASN A 805 -15.21 -63.17 13.89
C ASN A 805 -16.23 -62.04 13.72
N ALA A 806 -16.38 -61.14 14.70
CA ALA A 806 -17.26 -59.99 14.60
C ALA A 806 -16.87 -59.04 13.44
N LYS A 807 -15.57 -58.76 13.24
CA LYS A 807 -15.08 -58.01 12.07
C LYS A 807 -15.48 -58.64 10.73
N GLY A 808 -15.49 -59.97 10.65
CA GLY A 808 -15.92 -60.71 9.46
C GLY A 808 -17.40 -60.49 9.11
N SER A 809 -18.22 -60.22 10.12
CA SER A 809 -19.67 -60.04 9.97
C SER A 809 -20.11 -58.58 9.82
N ILE A 810 -19.20 -57.62 9.63
CA ILE A 810 -19.53 -56.18 9.69
C ILE A 810 -19.36 -55.46 8.35
N PHE A 811 -20.46 -54.87 7.87
CA PHE A 811 -20.52 -53.89 6.81
C PHE A 811 -20.28 -52.48 7.36
N LEU A 812 -19.01 -52.12 7.56
CA LEU A 812 -18.56 -50.83 8.08
C LEU A 812 -18.62 -49.72 7.00
N GLU A 813 -19.48 -48.72 7.19
CA GLU A 813 -19.75 -47.68 6.18
C GLU A 813 -19.06 -46.35 6.45
N GLU A 814 -19.06 -45.88 7.70
CA GLU A 814 -18.49 -44.60 8.11
C GLU A 814 -17.71 -44.75 9.43
N MET A 815 -16.59 -44.05 9.53
CA MET A 815 -15.81 -43.87 10.73
C MET A 815 -15.30 -42.43 10.84
N ARG A 816 -15.47 -41.82 12.00
CA ARG A 816 -15.11 -40.42 12.28
C ARG A 816 -14.01 -40.37 13.34
N ILE A 817 -12.87 -39.80 12.98
CA ILE A 817 -11.71 -39.63 13.87
C ILE A 817 -11.55 -38.15 14.23
N LEU A 818 -11.18 -37.89 15.48
CA LEU A 818 -10.63 -36.62 15.94
C LEU A 818 -9.12 -36.75 16.12
N TYR A 819 -8.36 -36.07 15.29
CA TYR A 819 -6.92 -35.93 15.43
C TYR A 819 -6.57 -34.72 16.29
N LYS A 820 -5.53 -34.85 17.12
CA LYS A 820 -4.83 -33.71 17.72
C LYS A 820 -3.56 -33.41 16.95
N PHE A 821 -3.30 -32.12 16.72
CA PHE A 821 -2.13 -31.64 15.99
C PHE A 821 -1.37 -30.54 16.74
N ASN A 822 -0.09 -30.37 16.40
CA ASN A 822 0.71 -29.22 16.79
C ASN A 822 1.11 -28.43 15.53
N TYR A 823 0.95 -27.11 15.55
CA TYR A 823 1.31 -26.24 14.42
C TYR A 823 1.66 -24.84 14.92
N LEU A 824 2.89 -24.39 14.65
CA LEU A 824 3.43 -23.11 15.14
C LEU A 824 3.25 -22.96 16.67
N ASN A 825 2.46 -21.97 17.10
CA ASN A 825 2.13 -21.70 18.50
C ASN A 825 0.90 -22.48 19.01
N ILE A 826 0.21 -23.23 18.15
CA ILE A 826 -0.94 -24.06 18.54
C ILE A 826 -0.44 -25.42 19.02
N LYS A 827 -0.67 -25.69 20.31
CA LYS A 827 -0.49 -27.01 20.91
C LYS A 827 -1.85 -27.68 21.09
N ASN A 828 -1.98 -28.97 20.77
CA ASN A 828 -3.23 -29.73 20.85
C ASN A 828 -4.40 -29.09 20.07
N GLY A 829 -4.15 -28.60 18.85
CA GLY A 829 -5.20 -28.23 17.91
C GLY A 829 -6.07 -29.44 17.55
N LEU A 830 -7.33 -29.22 17.17
CA LEU A 830 -8.32 -30.28 16.99
C LEU A 830 -8.84 -30.35 15.54
N TYR A 831 -8.63 -31.49 14.88
CA TYR A 831 -9.00 -31.71 13.47
C TYR A 831 -9.82 -32.98 13.32
N LYS A 832 -11.08 -32.86 12.88
CA LYS A 832 -12.03 -33.97 12.77
C LYS A 832 -12.13 -34.41 11.31
N VAL A 833 -12.01 -35.70 11.04
CA VAL A 833 -12.15 -36.27 9.68
C VAL A 833 -13.16 -37.40 9.72
N THR A 834 -14.12 -37.36 8.78
CA THR A 834 -15.07 -38.45 8.58
C THR A 834 -14.69 -39.22 7.31
N TYR A 835 -14.39 -40.50 7.45
CA TYR A 835 -14.10 -41.42 6.35
C TYR A 835 -15.35 -42.27 6.10
N ASN A 836 -15.88 -42.27 4.88
CA ASN A 836 -17.06 -43.07 4.57
C ASN A 836 -17.13 -43.58 3.12
N PHE A 837 -18.01 -44.54 2.89
CA PHE A 837 -18.33 -45.09 1.57
C PHE A 837 -19.65 -44.53 1.00
N SER A 838 -19.86 -43.20 1.08
CA SER A 838 -20.95 -42.51 0.36
C SER A 838 -22.38 -43.07 0.61
N ASN A 839 -22.71 -43.43 1.86
CA ASN A 839 -23.97 -44.12 2.22
C ASN A 839 -24.18 -45.51 1.56
N ALA A 840 -23.12 -46.31 1.41
CA ALA A 840 -23.20 -47.64 0.79
C ALA A 840 -24.34 -48.52 1.32
N LEU A 841 -24.68 -48.47 2.62
CA LEU A 841 -25.76 -49.28 3.22
C LEU A 841 -27.17 -48.85 2.81
N LYS A 842 -27.32 -47.67 2.17
CA LYS A 842 -28.59 -47.16 1.67
C LYS A 842 -28.79 -47.38 0.16
N ASN A 843 -27.73 -47.73 -0.55
CA ASN A 843 -27.79 -47.96 -1.99
C ASN A 843 -28.41 -49.33 -2.28
N LYS A 844 -29.19 -49.43 -3.36
CA LYS A 844 -29.87 -50.64 -3.83
C LYS A 844 -29.65 -50.78 -5.35
N PRO A 845 -29.58 -52.00 -5.92
CA PRO A 845 -29.83 -53.30 -5.27
C PRO A 845 -28.72 -53.76 -4.30
N ASP A 846 -27.46 -53.40 -4.57
CA ASP A 846 -26.31 -53.82 -3.75
C ASP A 846 -25.85 -52.72 -2.79
N PHE A 847 -25.31 -53.12 -1.62
CA PHE A 847 -24.58 -52.21 -0.75
C PHE A 847 -23.22 -51.85 -1.36
N ASP A 848 -23.16 -50.69 -2.00
CA ASP A 848 -21.91 -50.20 -2.59
C ASP A 848 -21.81 -48.67 -2.61
N GLY A 849 -20.59 -48.14 -2.59
CA GLY A 849 -20.34 -46.70 -2.60
C GLY A 849 -18.86 -46.35 -2.62
N VAL A 850 -18.54 -45.14 -3.07
CA VAL A 850 -17.15 -44.66 -3.23
C VAL A 850 -16.60 -44.18 -1.89
N PHE A 851 -15.37 -44.58 -1.56
CA PHE A 851 -14.62 -44.05 -0.41
C PHE A 851 -14.37 -42.54 -0.53
N LYS A 852 -14.60 -41.81 0.54
CA LYS A 852 -14.39 -40.37 0.68
C LYS A 852 -13.92 -40.01 2.07
N SER A 853 -13.16 -38.92 2.18
CA SER A 853 -12.86 -38.23 3.43
C SER A 853 -13.55 -36.86 3.47
N ALA A 854 -13.98 -36.44 4.65
CA ALA A 854 -14.58 -35.14 4.92
C ALA A 854 -13.89 -34.51 6.15
N PRO A 855 -12.84 -33.70 5.96
CA PRO A 855 -12.13 -33.01 7.03
C PRO A 855 -12.87 -31.77 7.55
N TYR A 856 -12.61 -31.41 8.81
CA TYR A 856 -13.20 -30.28 9.51
C TYR A 856 -12.28 -29.79 10.63
N LEU A 857 -11.79 -28.54 10.53
CA LEU A 857 -11.00 -27.88 11.57
C LEU A 857 -11.89 -27.29 12.66
N ILE A 858 -11.65 -27.68 13.91
CA ILE A 858 -12.32 -27.11 15.08
C ILE A 858 -11.61 -25.80 15.44
N LYS A 859 -12.25 -24.67 15.13
CA LYS A 859 -11.68 -23.31 15.31
C LYS A 859 -11.73 -22.87 16.78
N THR A 860 -10.80 -23.38 17.60
CA THR A 860 -10.54 -22.91 18.97
C THR A 860 -10.04 -21.47 18.98
N ASN A 861 -10.00 -20.81 20.15
CA ASN A 861 -9.53 -19.42 20.25
C ASN A 861 -8.09 -19.24 19.72
N SER A 862 -7.20 -20.20 19.98
CA SER A 862 -5.82 -20.20 19.47
C SER A 862 -5.76 -20.34 17.94
N VAL A 863 -6.68 -21.12 17.33
CA VAL A 863 -6.82 -21.19 15.87
C VAL A 863 -7.34 -19.87 15.31
N LYS A 864 -8.33 -19.26 15.96
CA LYS A 864 -8.92 -17.97 15.55
C LYS A 864 -7.94 -16.80 15.62
N SER A 865 -6.88 -16.89 16.43
CA SER A 865 -5.82 -15.87 16.52
C SER A 865 -4.71 -15.99 15.47
N LEU A 866 -4.75 -16.98 14.57
CA LEU A 866 -3.76 -17.08 13.49
C LEU A 866 -3.97 -16.01 12.41
N SER A 867 -2.87 -15.51 11.85
CA SER A 867 -2.88 -14.61 10.69
C SER A 867 -3.40 -15.26 9.40
N SER A 868 -3.31 -16.59 9.28
CA SER A 868 -3.96 -17.37 8.21
C SER A 868 -4.41 -18.73 8.74
N ILE A 869 -5.73 -18.89 8.88
CA ILE A 869 -6.35 -20.20 9.19
C ILE A 869 -6.37 -21.09 7.94
N GLU A 870 -6.47 -20.49 6.75
CA GLU A 870 -6.48 -21.18 5.46
C GLU A 870 -5.18 -21.95 5.21
N ASN A 871 -4.02 -21.39 5.57
CA ASN A 871 -2.74 -22.08 5.45
C ASN A 871 -2.67 -23.31 6.38
N LEU A 872 -3.24 -23.20 7.59
CA LEU A 872 -3.37 -24.34 8.50
C LEU A 872 -4.32 -25.42 7.95
N GLU A 873 -5.49 -25.02 7.44
CA GLU A 873 -6.43 -25.95 6.79
C GLU A 873 -5.80 -26.64 5.57
N LYS A 874 -4.95 -25.94 4.80
CA LYS A 874 -4.19 -26.48 3.67
C LYS A 874 -3.13 -27.51 4.10
N GLU A 875 -2.31 -27.21 5.11
CA GLU A 875 -1.29 -28.16 5.59
C GLU A 875 -1.90 -29.40 6.27
N LEU A 876 -2.96 -29.23 7.07
CA LEU A 876 -3.69 -30.37 7.64
C LEU A 876 -4.42 -31.21 6.58
N GLY A 877 -4.91 -30.58 5.50
CA GLY A 877 -5.48 -31.25 4.34
C GLY A 877 -4.46 -32.16 3.64
N LYS A 878 -3.28 -31.61 3.31
CA LYS A 878 -2.16 -32.36 2.69
C LYS A 878 -1.74 -33.58 3.53
N GLU A 879 -1.68 -33.43 4.86
CA GLU A 879 -1.27 -34.53 5.73
C GLU A 879 -2.31 -35.67 5.77
N ILE A 880 -3.61 -35.35 5.69
CA ILE A 880 -4.66 -36.38 5.51
C ILE A 880 -4.57 -37.03 4.13
N GLU A 881 -4.27 -36.28 3.06
CA GLU A 881 -4.07 -36.85 1.72
C GLU A 881 -2.87 -37.81 1.67
N LYS A 882 -1.76 -37.45 2.34
CA LYS A 882 -0.59 -38.31 2.54
C LYS A 882 -0.96 -39.60 3.29
N LEU A 883 -1.68 -39.50 4.40
CA LEU A 883 -2.17 -40.68 5.15
C LEU A 883 -3.07 -41.56 4.28
N ILE A 884 -3.98 -40.98 3.48
CA ILE A 884 -4.79 -41.76 2.52
C ILE A 884 -3.90 -42.49 1.51
N GLN A 885 -2.92 -41.83 0.89
CA GLN A 885 -2.00 -42.47 -0.06
C GLN A 885 -1.23 -43.64 0.58
N GLU A 886 -0.77 -43.48 1.82
CA GLU A 886 -0.10 -44.53 2.58
C GLU A 886 -1.01 -45.74 2.82
N LYS A 887 -2.24 -45.52 3.33
CA LYS A 887 -3.16 -46.65 3.61
C LYS A 887 -3.63 -47.33 2.32
N LEU A 888 -3.79 -46.60 1.22
CA LEU A 888 -4.10 -47.20 -0.08
C LEU A 888 -2.97 -48.11 -0.59
N LYS A 889 -1.69 -47.75 -0.39
CA LYS A 889 -0.55 -48.62 -0.68
C LYS A 889 -0.47 -49.80 0.28
N GLN A 890 -0.67 -49.58 1.58
CA GLN A 890 -0.63 -50.63 2.62
C GLN A 890 -1.64 -51.77 2.35
N PHE A 891 -2.81 -51.44 1.78
CA PHE A 891 -3.85 -52.41 1.42
C PHE A 891 -3.79 -52.86 -0.05
N ASN A 892 -2.69 -52.59 -0.77
CA ASN A 892 -2.47 -52.95 -2.18
C ASN A 892 -3.54 -52.43 -3.16
N ILE A 893 -4.25 -51.35 -2.79
CA ILE A 893 -5.31 -50.73 -3.62
C ILE A 893 -4.70 -49.84 -4.70
N ILE A 894 -3.56 -49.22 -4.41
CA ILE A 894 -2.69 -48.54 -5.38
C ILE A 894 -1.27 -49.10 -5.27
N LYS A 895 -0.50 -49.03 -6.36
CA LYS A 895 0.94 -49.36 -6.39
C LYS A 895 1.76 -48.20 -5.81
#